data_AF-A0A1S3I363-F1
#
_entry.id   AF-A0A1S3I363-F1
#
_cell.length_a   1.000
_cell.length_b   1.000
_cell.length_c   1.000
_cell.angle_alpha   90.00
_cell.angle_beta   90.00
_cell.angle_gamma   90.00
#
_symmetry.space_group_name_H-M   'P 1'
#
loop_
_entity.id
_entity.type
_entity.pdbx_description
1 polymer ?
#
loop_
_entity_poly.entity_id
_entity_poly.type
_entity_poly.pdbx_seq_one_letter_code
_entity_poly.pdbx_strand_id
1 'polypeptide(L)'
;MRVGRTGVSKIRTMGLLAFVTALVYLTLNWENSLPSMENILPKTKLSRGDLNWSFEAIMEFPRKYTCDRWIVVDTGKRATAQHIKQVADRLHTPWCAVVVSDTLPSSDTLALQQEDRHHLHVVLPNKQNGIIYLNGATKYSALLKSDVRRKTIGYLFAITSGATMIYDDDGGIEYEWLTSGPPLHDKNVELPLVIPAGQVNFWNPLAYFYSRSDIWPRGFPGNMSRRPACSAPPLPTALRNSSVLLSHFLTGGYADETEGTLKSPLKFNKAIRGPVEVQKGTFVPYGQHSTLHMYDAFWGLLVPTTCEESISDIIRGYITQRLLWDINGSMSVSPPWTKRRTSSNRRTRKSSHNYDKTLIEVVNHLETWSSKSTSIDARLKELYLHLFEKGIILKEDLLILDTWLELLTAAGYVFPRTHVPGWAERRAMAKPWDSVRLCVHFNNVPNKQAFTTLYQMYSRHFKEISFTGDGARQPFMDPSVHFLPCTKEEQDGGRFLHRCLLKHLTYSGFGNNRTPFLFVSDDTFFNLSSFLSYRRDVLWILGPIGTSDIDVTWPDSWYWWPFPYGGAALRKILDILPGEWRDHLALMKNWTQSGKRLVSVYNADTVFIPNNRYQTRFIEVLKWLTGANIPSLFAEIASPLLVDLTTEKLDRSDVISLKSNYPHTGLETALKARSCNLLHPLKLSKDRDRLIWLSMFKSVETIL
;
A
#
# COMPACT_ATOMS: atom_id res chain seq x y z
N MET A 1 39.80 38.21 -43.33
CA MET A 1 39.77 38.87 -42.01
C MET A 1 39.16 37.92 -40.99
N ARG A 2 39.91 37.58 -39.93
CA ARG A 2 39.44 36.78 -38.79
C ARG A 2 38.37 37.59 -38.02
N VAL A 3 37.14 37.09 -37.94
CA VAL A 3 36.14 37.53 -36.97
C VAL A 3 36.08 36.47 -35.86
N GLY A 4 36.14 36.93 -34.62
CA GLY A 4 36.69 36.20 -33.48
C GLY A 4 35.82 35.06 -32.95
N ARG A 5 36.47 33.91 -32.75
CA ARG A 5 36.02 32.79 -31.89
C ARG A 5 35.84 33.17 -30.41
N THR A 6 36.10 34.43 -30.04
CA THR A 6 36.04 34.95 -28.66
C THR A 6 34.63 35.38 -28.22
N GLY A 7 33.69 35.63 -29.14
CA GLY A 7 32.32 36.05 -28.80
C GLY A 7 31.40 34.92 -28.34
N VAL A 8 31.45 33.76 -29.01
CA VAL A 8 30.56 32.62 -28.73
C VAL A 8 30.91 31.94 -27.39
N SER A 9 32.19 31.95 -27.01
CA SER A 9 32.64 31.49 -25.70
C SER A 9 32.07 32.37 -24.59
N LYS A 10 32.20 33.70 -24.69
CA LYS A 10 31.67 34.65 -23.68
C LYS A 10 30.16 34.53 -23.49
N ILE A 11 29.38 34.32 -24.56
CA ILE A 11 27.92 34.16 -24.47
C ILE A 11 27.55 32.87 -23.72
N ARG A 12 28.28 31.76 -23.95
CA ARG A 12 28.07 30.52 -23.19
C ARG A 12 28.49 30.65 -21.73
N THR A 13 29.58 31.35 -21.44
CA THR A 13 30.03 31.56 -20.06
C THR A 13 29.08 32.48 -19.29
N MET A 14 28.53 33.52 -19.94
CA MET A 14 27.53 34.40 -19.34
C MET A 14 26.18 33.69 -19.12
N GLY A 15 25.76 32.84 -20.06
CA GLY A 15 24.56 32.01 -19.90
C GLY A 15 24.69 30.99 -18.78
N LEU A 16 25.87 30.36 -18.65
CA LEU A 16 26.16 29.43 -17.57
C LEU A 16 26.22 30.15 -16.22
N LEU A 17 26.84 31.34 -16.18
CA LEU A 17 26.89 32.15 -14.97
C LEU A 17 25.48 32.55 -14.54
N ALA A 18 24.65 33.09 -15.44
CA ALA A 18 23.26 33.45 -15.14
C ALA A 18 22.42 32.26 -14.65
N PHE A 19 22.63 31.07 -15.24
CA PHE A 19 21.94 29.85 -14.81
C PHE A 19 22.38 29.40 -13.41
N VAL A 20 23.68 29.46 -13.11
CA VAL A 20 24.22 29.14 -11.79
C VAL A 20 23.77 30.18 -10.76
N THR A 21 23.74 31.47 -11.09
CA THR A 21 23.23 32.51 -10.18
C THR A 21 21.74 32.33 -9.92
N ALA A 22 20.95 31.96 -10.93
CA ALA A 22 19.53 31.65 -10.76
C ALA A 22 19.32 30.39 -9.91
N LEU A 23 20.14 29.35 -10.09
CA LEU A 23 20.09 28.14 -9.28
C LEU A 23 20.47 28.43 -7.82
N VAL A 24 21.53 29.22 -7.61
CA VAL A 24 21.99 29.64 -6.28
C VAL A 24 20.95 30.51 -5.59
N TYR A 25 20.36 31.47 -6.31
CA TYR A 25 19.25 32.29 -5.83
C TYR A 25 18.03 31.44 -5.47
N LEU A 26 17.67 30.46 -6.30
CA LEU A 26 16.60 29.52 -6.01
C LEU A 26 16.93 28.65 -4.80
N THR A 27 18.16 28.15 -4.64
CA THR A 27 18.55 27.33 -3.47
C THR A 27 18.65 28.14 -2.18
N LEU A 28 19.17 29.37 -2.22
CA LEU A 28 19.26 30.25 -1.06
C LEU A 28 17.90 30.78 -0.63
N ASN A 29 16.98 30.98 -1.58
CA ASN A 29 15.61 31.33 -1.28
C ASN A 29 14.69 30.13 -1.11
N TRP A 30 15.10 28.89 -1.41
CA TRP A 30 14.28 27.69 -1.23
C TRP A 30 13.90 27.47 0.24
N GLU A 31 14.85 27.71 1.15
CA GLU A 31 14.60 27.64 2.60
C GLU A 31 13.74 28.81 3.11
N ASN A 32 13.73 29.95 2.42
CA ASN A 32 12.88 31.10 2.74
C ASN A 32 11.52 31.10 1.99
N SER A 33 11.32 30.15 1.05
CA SER A 33 10.13 30.05 0.19
C SER A 33 9.29 28.80 0.44
N LEU A 34 9.70 27.93 1.37
CA LEU A 34 8.80 26.94 1.96
C LEU A 34 8.02 27.65 3.06
N PRO A 35 6.72 27.93 2.88
CA PRO A 35 5.91 28.24 4.04
C PRO A 35 5.98 26.99 4.91
N SER A 36 6.31 27.15 6.19
CA SER A 36 6.06 26.12 7.20
C SER A 36 4.69 25.48 6.90
N MET A 37 4.59 24.15 6.83
CA MET A 37 3.30 23.46 6.59
C MET A 37 2.18 23.91 7.55
N GLU A 38 2.51 24.56 8.67
CA GLU A 38 1.58 25.23 9.58
C GLU A 38 0.89 26.50 9.02
N ASN A 39 1.31 27.05 7.88
CA ASN A 39 0.85 28.34 7.35
C ASN A 39 0.27 28.28 5.92
N ILE A 40 0.09 27.10 5.30
CA ILE A 40 -0.55 26.95 3.97
C ILE A 40 -2.03 26.58 4.06
N LEU A 41 -2.47 26.00 5.19
CA LEU A 41 -3.89 26.06 5.52
C LEU A 41 -4.23 27.55 5.63
N PRO A 42 -5.25 28.07 4.92
CA PRO A 42 -5.83 29.32 5.35
C PRO A 42 -6.13 29.12 6.83
N LYS A 43 -5.52 29.92 7.71
CA LYS A 43 -6.08 30.13 9.03
C LYS A 43 -7.42 30.83 8.80
N THR A 44 -8.42 30.09 8.34
CA THR A 44 -9.80 30.31 8.73
C THR A 44 -9.84 29.99 10.21
N LYS A 45 -9.21 30.85 11.01
CA LYS A 45 -9.63 31.09 12.38
C LYS A 45 -11.05 31.64 12.23
N LEU A 46 -12.03 30.74 12.07
CA LEU A 46 -13.29 30.93 12.76
C LEU A 46 -12.88 31.20 14.21
N SER A 47 -13.18 32.41 14.68
CA SER A 47 -12.72 32.83 15.99
C SER A 47 -13.22 31.85 17.05
N ARG A 48 -12.56 31.76 18.21
CA ARG A 48 -13.09 30.96 19.35
C ARG A 48 -14.56 31.32 19.69
N GLY A 49 -15.00 32.55 19.37
CA GLY A 49 -16.39 32.99 19.48
C GLY A 49 -17.31 32.49 18.35
N ASP A 50 -16.77 32.25 17.14
CA ASP A 50 -17.49 31.62 16.03
C ASP A 50 -17.64 30.10 16.18
N LEU A 51 -17.08 29.50 17.24
CA LEU A 51 -17.07 28.06 17.52
C LEU A 51 -17.86 27.69 18.78
N ASN A 52 -18.30 28.65 19.59
CA ASN A 52 -19.12 28.37 20.78
C ASN A 52 -20.49 27.75 20.41
N TRP A 53 -21.03 28.07 19.23
CA TRP A 53 -22.34 27.58 18.81
C TRP A 53 -22.36 26.06 18.59
N SER A 54 -21.25 25.41 18.20
CA SER A 54 -21.25 23.98 17.89
C SER A 54 -21.43 23.14 19.15
N PHE A 55 -20.81 23.56 20.25
CA PHE A 55 -21.01 23.01 21.58
C PHE A 55 -22.41 23.28 22.13
N GLU A 56 -22.93 24.50 22.00
CA GLU A 56 -24.29 24.85 22.47
C GLU A 56 -25.36 24.07 21.69
N ALA A 57 -25.21 23.94 20.37
CA ALA A 57 -26.13 23.21 19.53
C ALA A 57 -26.17 21.72 19.91
N ILE A 58 -25.02 21.08 20.14
CA ILE A 58 -24.95 19.66 20.49
C ILE A 58 -25.49 19.39 21.91
N MET A 59 -25.41 20.37 22.82
CA MET A 59 -26.00 20.29 24.15
C MET A 59 -27.54 20.28 24.15
N GLU A 60 -28.18 20.76 23.07
CA GLU A 60 -29.64 20.68 22.89
C GLU A 60 -30.13 19.29 22.45
N PHE A 61 -29.22 18.39 22.04
CA PHE A 61 -29.61 17.03 21.71
C PHE A 61 -29.81 16.17 22.96
N PRO A 62 -30.91 15.39 23.04
CA PRO A 62 -31.11 14.41 24.09
C PRO A 62 -29.94 13.42 24.15
N ARG A 63 -29.31 13.33 25.34
CA ARG A 63 -28.16 12.46 25.56
C ARG A 63 -28.62 11.06 25.93
N LYS A 64 -28.24 10.09 25.09
CA LYS A 64 -28.46 8.64 25.22
C LYS A 64 -29.92 8.21 25.07
N TYR A 65 -30.23 7.67 23.90
CA TYR A 65 -31.38 6.79 23.70
C TYR A 65 -30.99 5.33 23.95
N THR A 66 -31.98 4.43 23.99
CA THR A 66 -31.77 2.99 24.15
C THR A 66 -31.20 2.32 22.89
N CYS A 67 -31.23 2.99 21.73
CA CYS A 67 -30.78 2.44 20.45
C CYS A 67 -29.30 2.71 20.17
N ASP A 68 -28.57 1.65 19.83
CA ASP A 68 -27.21 1.70 19.28
C ASP A 68 -27.20 1.73 17.74
N ARG A 69 -28.31 1.35 17.08
CA ARG A 69 -28.44 1.28 15.61
C ARG A 69 -29.44 2.29 15.08
N TRP A 70 -29.05 3.03 14.05
CA TRP A 70 -29.84 4.16 13.55
C TRP A 70 -30.06 4.07 12.04
N ILE A 71 -31.31 4.28 11.61
CA ILE A 71 -31.67 4.51 10.22
C ILE A 71 -31.79 6.01 10.00
N VAL A 72 -31.08 6.56 9.01
CA VAL A 72 -31.19 7.98 8.64
C VAL A 72 -31.88 8.06 7.29
N VAL A 73 -33.12 8.58 7.27
CA VAL A 73 -33.99 8.58 6.09
C VAL A 73 -34.23 10.00 5.62
N ASP A 74 -33.81 10.32 4.38
CA ASP A 74 -34.18 11.59 3.73
C ASP A 74 -35.45 11.43 2.87
N THR A 75 -36.57 12.00 3.31
CA THR A 75 -37.84 11.95 2.56
C THR A 75 -38.05 13.15 1.63
N GLY A 76 -37.00 13.95 1.39
CA GLY A 76 -37.05 15.10 0.50
C GLY A 76 -37.83 16.30 1.08
N LYS A 77 -38.41 17.10 0.18
CA LYS A 77 -39.07 18.37 0.53
C LYS A 77 -40.33 18.20 1.39
N ARG A 78 -41.07 17.11 1.21
CA ARG A 78 -42.29 16.79 1.96
C ARG A 78 -42.30 15.32 2.34
N ALA A 79 -42.18 15.04 3.64
CA ALA A 79 -42.51 13.74 4.17
C ALA A 79 -44.03 13.50 4.02
N THR A 80 -44.44 12.29 3.63
CA THR A 80 -45.85 11.88 3.72
C THR A 80 -46.05 11.09 5.00
N ALA A 81 -47.26 11.14 5.58
CA ALA A 81 -47.59 10.31 6.75
C ALA A 81 -47.39 8.81 6.46
N GLN A 82 -47.63 8.39 5.22
CA GLN A 82 -47.40 7.02 4.77
C GLN A 82 -45.92 6.61 4.82
N HIS A 83 -44.99 7.46 4.38
CA HIS A 83 -43.56 7.14 4.44
C HIS A 83 -43.06 7.05 5.88
N ILE A 84 -43.48 8.00 6.74
CA ILE A 84 -43.12 7.98 8.17
C ILE A 84 -43.67 6.72 8.84
N LYS A 85 -44.92 6.36 8.55
CA LYS A 85 -45.56 5.15 9.07
C LYS A 85 -44.88 3.86 8.58
N GLN A 86 -44.45 3.81 7.32
CA GLN A 86 -43.72 2.65 6.78
C GLN A 86 -42.38 2.41 7.49
N VAL A 87 -41.68 3.47 7.88
CA VAL A 87 -40.48 3.38 8.70
C VAL A 87 -40.85 2.91 10.11
N ALA A 88 -41.83 3.56 10.75
CA ALA A 88 -42.29 3.22 12.09
C ALA A 88 -42.74 1.76 12.24
N ASP A 89 -43.64 1.31 11.37
CA ASP A 89 -44.25 -0.03 11.38
C ASP A 89 -43.22 -1.18 11.26
N ARG A 90 -41.97 -0.86 10.89
CA ARG A 90 -40.90 -1.83 10.62
C ARG A 90 -39.67 -1.62 11.52
N LEU A 91 -39.71 -0.68 12.45
CA LEU A 91 -38.68 -0.52 13.47
C LEU A 91 -38.85 -1.57 14.57
N HIS A 92 -37.80 -2.35 14.78
CA HIS A 92 -37.71 -3.27 15.90
C HIS A 92 -36.46 -2.96 16.71
N THR A 93 -36.53 -3.14 18.03
CA THR A 93 -35.35 -3.02 18.90
C THR A 93 -34.23 -3.94 18.42
N PRO A 94 -32.98 -3.45 18.27
CA PRO A 94 -32.43 -2.22 18.85
C PRO A 94 -32.32 -1.02 17.87
N TRP A 95 -33.14 -0.96 16.81
CA TRP A 95 -33.09 0.12 15.82
C TRP A 95 -33.94 1.33 16.22
N CYS A 96 -33.36 2.51 16.06
CA CYS A 96 -34.05 3.79 15.98
C CYS A 96 -34.00 4.32 14.53
N ALA A 97 -34.90 5.22 14.17
CA ALA A 97 -34.81 5.99 12.94
C ALA A 97 -34.89 7.49 13.20
N VAL A 98 -34.18 8.24 12.37
CA VAL A 98 -34.37 9.68 12.21
C VAL A 98 -34.79 9.97 10.77
N VAL A 99 -35.99 10.53 10.64
CA VAL A 99 -36.54 10.99 9.35
C VAL A 99 -36.28 12.47 9.22
N VAL A 100 -35.64 12.87 8.12
CA VAL A 100 -35.32 14.26 7.81
C VAL A 100 -36.10 14.73 6.59
N SER A 101 -36.77 15.88 6.71
CA SER A 101 -37.56 16.49 5.63
C SER A 101 -37.65 18.00 5.77
N ASP A 102 -37.80 18.76 4.67
CA ASP A 102 -37.97 20.21 4.79
C ASP A 102 -39.32 20.63 5.41
N THR A 103 -40.35 19.79 5.32
CA THR A 103 -41.69 20.05 5.90
C THR A 103 -42.38 18.76 6.38
N LEU A 104 -43.22 18.89 7.40
CA LEU A 104 -44.05 17.79 7.92
C LEU A 104 -45.44 17.76 7.27
N PRO A 105 -46.12 16.59 7.27
CA PRO A 105 -47.58 16.52 7.12
C PRO A 105 -48.28 17.36 8.20
N SER A 106 -49.51 17.81 7.94
CA SER A 106 -50.33 18.47 8.99
C SER A 106 -50.50 17.54 10.20
N SER A 107 -50.39 18.10 11.41
CA SER A 107 -50.38 17.35 12.69
C SER A 107 -51.50 16.32 12.83
N ASP A 108 -52.66 16.60 12.23
CA ASP A 108 -53.86 15.76 12.32
C ASP A 108 -53.75 14.43 11.55
N THR A 109 -52.70 14.24 10.72
CA THR A 109 -52.50 13.03 9.90
C THR A 109 -51.44 12.06 10.41
N LEU A 110 -50.66 12.42 11.44
CA LEU A 110 -49.58 11.59 12.00
C LEU A 110 -50.00 10.93 13.32
N ALA A 111 -50.84 9.89 13.23
CA ALA A 111 -51.18 9.04 14.37
C ALA A 111 -50.10 7.96 14.57
N LEU A 112 -49.01 8.30 15.29
CA LEU A 112 -47.97 7.34 15.72
C LEU A 112 -48.37 6.68 17.04
N GLN A 113 -48.15 5.36 17.15
CA GLN A 113 -48.37 4.61 18.40
C GLN A 113 -47.36 5.05 19.46
N GLN A 114 -47.68 4.81 20.74
CA GLN A 114 -46.84 5.26 21.85
C GLN A 114 -45.45 4.60 21.85
N GLU A 115 -45.35 3.34 21.40
CA GLU A 115 -44.08 2.61 21.23
C GLU A 115 -43.21 3.16 20.08
N ASP A 116 -43.83 3.60 18.98
CA ASP A 116 -43.14 4.22 17.84
C ASP A 116 -42.44 5.53 18.24
N ARG A 117 -43.05 6.30 19.16
CA ARG A 117 -42.51 7.61 19.61
C ARG A 117 -41.19 7.51 20.36
N HIS A 118 -40.82 6.33 20.86
CA HIS A 118 -39.55 6.10 21.53
C HIS A 118 -38.40 5.78 20.56
N HIS A 119 -38.72 5.33 19.34
CA HIS A 119 -37.74 4.81 18.39
C HIS A 119 -37.70 5.58 17.06
N LEU A 120 -38.73 6.39 16.77
CA LEU A 120 -38.83 7.22 15.58
C LEU A 120 -38.71 8.69 15.95
N HIS A 121 -37.70 9.35 15.40
CA HIS A 121 -37.46 10.78 15.52
C HIS A 121 -37.67 11.45 14.16
N VAL A 122 -38.34 12.60 14.13
CA VAL A 122 -38.49 13.38 12.90
C VAL A 122 -37.86 14.74 13.11
N VAL A 123 -36.89 15.10 12.26
CA VAL A 123 -36.09 16.31 12.39
C VAL A 123 -36.30 17.20 11.17
N LEU A 124 -36.66 18.46 11.41
CA LEU A 124 -36.83 19.47 10.38
C LEU A 124 -35.56 20.33 10.25
N PRO A 125 -34.95 20.44 9.05
CA PRO A 125 -33.76 21.25 8.79
C PRO A 125 -33.99 22.77 8.82
N ASN A 126 -35.22 23.23 8.58
CA ASN A 126 -35.54 24.65 8.36
C ASN A 126 -36.61 25.15 9.34
N LYS A 127 -36.40 26.37 9.89
CA LYS A 127 -37.32 27.07 10.80
C LYS A 127 -38.73 27.22 10.21
N GLN A 128 -39.70 26.49 10.77
CA GLN A 128 -41.05 27.00 11.05
C GLN A 128 -41.51 26.40 12.39
N ASN A 129 -41.90 27.27 13.32
CA ASN A 129 -42.58 27.02 14.60
C ASN A 129 -42.31 25.66 15.28
N GLY A 130 -41.32 25.66 16.19
CA GLY A 130 -41.25 24.74 17.32
C GLY A 130 -40.92 23.29 16.99
N ILE A 131 -39.62 22.96 16.96
CA ILE A 131 -39.00 21.68 17.38
C ILE A 131 -37.45 21.86 17.32
N ILE A 132 -36.79 21.23 18.30
CA ILE A 132 -35.36 21.18 18.71
C ILE A 132 -34.36 21.80 17.71
N TYR A 133 -33.65 22.83 18.18
CA TYR A 133 -32.69 23.59 17.39
C TYR A 133 -31.25 23.11 17.66
N LEU A 134 -30.51 22.81 16.60
CA LEU A 134 -29.07 22.96 16.64
C LEU A 134 -28.79 24.46 16.40
N ASN A 135 -28.62 25.27 17.43
CA ASN A 135 -28.55 26.73 17.31
C ASN A 135 -27.40 27.28 16.42
N GLY A 136 -26.49 26.44 15.91
CA GLY A 136 -25.65 26.80 14.77
C GLY A 136 -25.58 25.82 13.60
N ALA A 137 -26.47 24.81 13.56
CA ALA A 137 -26.75 24.12 12.28
C ALA A 137 -27.23 25.09 11.22
N THR A 138 -27.83 26.24 11.57
CA THR A 138 -28.19 27.30 10.60
C THR A 138 -26.98 27.79 9.80
N LYS A 139 -25.79 27.96 10.40
CA LYS A 139 -24.56 28.35 9.67
C LYS A 139 -24.06 27.22 8.77
N TYR A 140 -23.96 26.00 9.29
CA TYR A 140 -23.51 24.84 8.52
C TYR A 140 -24.49 24.43 7.41
N SER A 141 -25.79 24.50 7.70
CA SER A 141 -26.88 24.23 6.76
C SER A 141 -26.97 25.23 5.62
N ALA A 142 -26.45 26.46 5.80
CA ALA A 142 -26.34 27.45 4.75
C ALA A 142 -25.19 27.15 3.77
N LEU A 143 -24.18 26.38 4.21
CA LEU A 143 -23.06 25.93 3.37
C LEU A 143 -23.43 24.73 2.50
N LEU A 144 -24.44 23.95 2.90
CA LEU A 144 -24.81 22.70 2.24
C LEU A 144 -26.00 22.89 1.28
N LYS A 145 -25.95 22.19 0.14
CA LYS A 145 -27.13 22.00 -0.73
C LYS A 145 -28.26 21.33 0.06
N SER A 146 -29.52 21.61 -0.33
CA SER A 146 -30.69 21.26 0.48
C SER A 146 -30.79 19.77 0.83
N ASP A 147 -30.39 18.89 -0.08
CA ASP A 147 -30.41 17.43 0.07
C ASP A 147 -29.28 16.92 0.96
N VAL A 148 -28.04 17.31 0.70
CA VAL A 148 -26.88 16.96 1.53
C VAL A 148 -27.07 17.46 2.97
N ARG A 149 -27.65 18.65 3.13
CA ARG A 149 -28.00 19.24 4.42
C ARG A 149 -28.88 18.32 5.27
N ARG A 150 -29.97 17.78 4.70
CA ARG A 150 -30.95 16.98 5.47
C ARG A 150 -30.29 15.74 6.07
N LYS A 151 -29.61 14.96 5.24
CA LYS A 151 -28.91 13.75 5.68
C LYS A 151 -27.84 14.05 6.72
N THR A 152 -27.07 15.11 6.51
CA THR A 152 -26.01 15.46 7.46
C THR A 152 -26.54 15.78 8.86
N ILE A 153 -27.68 16.48 8.95
CA ILE A 153 -28.36 16.72 10.24
C ILE A 153 -28.83 15.39 10.87
N GLY A 154 -29.40 14.50 10.07
CA GLY A 154 -29.81 13.17 10.54
C GLY A 154 -28.63 12.34 11.07
N TYR A 155 -27.48 12.38 10.39
CA TYR A 155 -26.26 11.71 10.87
C TYR A 155 -25.81 12.29 12.21
N LEU A 156 -25.74 13.61 12.35
CA LEU A 156 -25.33 14.25 13.60
C LEU A 156 -26.28 13.88 14.75
N PHE A 157 -27.60 13.87 14.50
CA PHE A 157 -28.59 13.43 15.48
C PHE A 157 -28.33 12.00 15.95
N ALA A 158 -28.09 11.07 15.01
CA ALA A 158 -27.80 9.69 15.34
C ALA A 158 -26.49 9.55 16.16
N ILE A 159 -25.43 10.26 15.74
CA ILE A 159 -24.12 10.21 16.40
C ILE A 159 -24.20 10.76 17.83
N THR A 160 -24.83 11.92 18.03
CA THR A 160 -24.99 12.53 19.37
C THR A 160 -25.90 11.68 20.28
N SER A 161 -26.79 10.91 19.67
CA SER A 161 -27.67 9.96 20.34
C SER A 161 -26.98 8.65 20.75
N GLY A 162 -25.71 8.43 20.37
CA GLY A 162 -24.92 7.26 20.73
C GLY A 162 -24.90 6.14 19.68
N ALA A 163 -25.18 6.45 18.40
CA ALA A 163 -25.11 5.47 17.33
C ALA A 163 -23.74 4.78 17.27
N THR A 164 -23.75 3.46 17.17
CA THR A 164 -22.59 2.64 16.78
C THR A 164 -22.70 2.17 15.33
N MET A 165 -23.90 2.28 14.74
CA MET A 165 -24.19 1.93 13.36
C MET A 165 -25.20 2.90 12.76
N ILE A 166 -24.97 3.33 11.52
CA ILE A 166 -25.87 4.20 10.75
C ILE A 166 -26.16 3.54 9.41
N TYR A 167 -27.45 3.27 9.16
CA TYR A 167 -27.96 2.90 7.85
C TYR A 167 -28.44 4.14 7.11
N ASP A 168 -27.79 4.46 5.99
CA ASP A 168 -28.06 5.61 5.14
C ASP A 168 -29.13 5.25 4.09
N ASP A 169 -30.30 5.91 4.14
CA ASP A 169 -31.46 5.64 3.29
C ASP A 169 -32.01 6.93 2.63
N ASP A 170 -32.50 6.83 1.39
CA ASP A 170 -33.01 7.95 0.60
C ASP A 170 -34.55 8.07 0.58
N GLY A 171 -35.24 7.33 1.44
CA GLY A 171 -36.70 7.34 1.58
C GLY A 171 -37.45 6.68 0.43
N GLY A 172 -36.77 6.20 -0.61
CA GLY A 172 -37.37 5.57 -1.79
C GLY A 172 -37.51 4.05 -1.70
N ILE A 173 -37.21 3.47 -0.54
CA ILE A 173 -36.95 2.05 -0.36
C ILE A 173 -37.96 1.42 0.61
N GLU A 174 -38.46 0.23 0.25
CA GLU A 174 -39.24 -0.58 1.18
C GLU A 174 -38.34 -1.56 1.95
N TYR A 175 -38.56 -1.63 3.26
CA TYR A 175 -37.79 -2.47 4.18
C TYR A 175 -38.43 -3.86 4.36
N GLU A 176 -38.18 -4.85 3.51
CA GLU A 176 -38.87 -6.17 3.62
C GLU A 176 -38.41 -7.03 4.83
N TRP A 177 -37.29 -6.72 5.52
CA TRP A 177 -36.63 -7.64 6.48
C TRP A 177 -35.97 -6.94 7.69
N LEU A 178 -36.42 -5.77 8.13
CA LEU A 178 -35.91 -5.12 9.38
C LEU A 178 -36.11 -5.98 10.65
N THR A 179 -36.87 -7.07 10.57
CA THR A 179 -36.98 -8.12 11.60
C THR A 179 -35.69 -8.93 11.78
N SER A 180 -34.86 -9.02 10.74
CA SER A 180 -33.51 -9.59 10.77
C SER A 180 -32.50 -8.46 10.68
N GLY A 181 -31.66 -8.29 11.72
CA GLY A 181 -30.58 -7.31 11.67
C GLY A 181 -29.69 -7.50 10.44
N PRO A 182 -29.01 -6.43 9.96
CA PRO A 182 -28.08 -6.57 8.86
C PRO A 182 -27.05 -7.62 9.24
N PRO A 183 -26.56 -8.43 8.29
CA PRO A 183 -25.54 -9.40 8.57
C PRO A 183 -24.27 -8.67 9.04
N LEU A 184 -24.08 -8.58 10.36
CA LEU A 184 -22.87 -8.02 10.95
C LEU A 184 -21.75 -9.06 10.78
N HIS A 185 -20.59 -8.61 10.32
CA HIS A 185 -19.50 -9.50 9.92
C HIS A 185 -18.50 -9.70 11.07
N ASP A 186 -18.46 -10.91 11.66
CA ASP A 186 -17.44 -11.31 12.64
C ASP A 186 -16.11 -11.63 11.94
N LYS A 187 -15.03 -10.89 12.21
CA LYS A 187 -13.69 -11.05 11.60
C LYS A 187 -13.23 -12.50 11.35
N ASN A 188 -13.67 -13.48 12.14
CA ASN A 188 -13.35 -14.89 11.97
C ASN A 188 -14.09 -15.62 10.82
N VAL A 189 -15.07 -14.97 10.19
CA VAL A 189 -15.82 -15.52 9.05
C VAL A 189 -15.03 -15.31 7.78
N GLU A 190 -14.77 -16.41 7.05
CA GLU A 190 -14.23 -16.31 5.71
C GLU A 190 -15.28 -15.71 4.75
N LEU A 191 -14.87 -14.76 3.91
CA LEU A 191 -15.71 -14.22 2.84
C LEU A 191 -15.04 -14.39 1.48
N PRO A 192 -15.84 -14.53 0.41
CA PRO A 192 -15.34 -14.31 -0.93
C PRO A 192 -14.70 -12.91 -1.04
N LEU A 193 -13.55 -12.85 -1.70
CA LEU A 193 -12.75 -11.64 -1.84
C LEU A 193 -12.50 -11.32 -3.32
N VAL A 194 -12.59 -10.05 -3.68
CA VAL A 194 -12.17 -9.58 -5.01
C VAL A 194 -10.67 -9.28 -4.98
N ILE A 195 -9.88 -9.99 -5.81
CA ILE A 195 -8.46 -9.69 -5.98
C ILE A 195 -8.28 -8.75 -7.18
N PRO A 196 -7.59 -7.61 -7.00
CA PRO A 196 -7.30 -6.67 -8.07
C PRO A 196 -6.45 -7.30 -9.18
N ALA A 197 -6.67 -6.87 -10.42
CA ALA A 197 -5.88 -7.24 -11.58
C ALA A 197 -5.33 -5.98 -12.25
N GLY A 198 -4.35 -5.33 -11.62
CA GLY A 198 -3.69 -4.12 -12.12
C GLY A 198 -3.40 -3.08 -11.03
N GLN A 199 -2.92 -1.90 -11.44
CA GLN A 199 -2.71 -0.75 -10.55
C GLN A 199 -4.06 -0.16 -10.13
N VAL A 200 -4.82 0.41 -11.07
CA VAL A 200 -6.15 0.99 -10.79
C VAL A 200 -7.27 -0.03 -11.03
N ASN A 201 -8.00 -0.41 -9.98
CA ASN A 201 -9.05 -1.43 -10.07
C ASN A 201 -10.43 -0.89 -9.71
N PHE A 202 -11.35 -0.96 -10.68
CA PHE A 202 -12.78 -0.87 -10.44
C PHE A 202 -13.38 -2.27 -10.46
N TRP A 203 -14.32 -2.54 -9.55
CA TRP A 203 -15.12 -3.76 -9.58
C TRP A 203 -16.59 -3.44 -9.82
N ASN A 204 -17.21 -4.20 -10.72
CA ASN A 204 -18.63 -4.16 -11.03
C ASN A 204 -19.35 -5.25 -10.23
N PRO A 205 -19.91 -4.94 -9.04
CA PRO A 205 -20.64 -5.93 -8.25
C PRO A 205 -21.91 -6.41 -8.96
N LEU A 206 -22.53 -5.59 -9.82
CA LEU A 206 -23.81 -5.93 -10.43
C LEU A 206 -23.69 -7.15 -11.36
N ALA A 207 -22.59 -7.26 -12.09
CA ALA A 207 -22.32 -8.38 -12.99
C ALA A 207 -22.15 -9.72 -12.27
N TYR A 208 -21.78 -9.69 -10.99
CA TYR A 208 -21.68 -10.89 -10.15
C TYR A 208 -23.03 -11.22 -9.51
N PHE A 209 -23.66 -10.25 -8.85
CA PHE A 209 -24.84 -10.47 -8.01
C PHE A 209 -26.16 -10.63 -8.78
N TYR A 210 -26.28 -10.06 -9.99
CA TYR A 210 -27.50 -10.16 -10.80
C TYR A 210 -27.31 -11.13 -11.97
N SER A 211 -28.43 -11.61 -12.52
CA SER A 211 -28.43 -12.52 -13.67
C SER A 211 -28.01 -11.87 -15.01
N ARG A 212 -27.59 -10.61 -14.99
CA ARG A 212 -27.18 -9.82 -16.17
C ARG A 212 -25.76 -9.32 -15.98
N SER A 213 -24.92 -9.50 -16.99
CA SER A 213 -23.53 -9.04 -16.98
C SER A 213 -23.31 -7.73 -17.74
N ASP A 214 -24.35 -7.19 -18.38
CA ASP A 214 -24.34 -5.98 -19.22
C ASP A 214 -24.92 -4.76 -18.49
N ILE A 215 -24.79 -4.73 -17.17
CA ILE A 215 -25.25 -3.64 -16.31
C ILE A 215 -24.06 -3.12 -15.52
N TRP A 216 -24.00 -1.80 -15.36
CA TRP A 216 -22.92 -1.13 -14.65
C TRP A 216 -23.46 -0.19 -13.60
N PRO A 217 -22.77 -0.10 -12.45
CA PRO A 217 -23.22 0.79 -11.42
C PRO A 217 -23.02 2.26 -11.82
N ARG A 218 -23.82 3.17 -11.25
CA ARG A 218 -23.72 4.62 -11.45
C ARG A 218 -22.37 5.07 -10.92
N GLY A 219 -21.55 5.63 -11.81
CA GLY A 219 -20.16 5.97 -11.48
C GLY A 219 -19.17 4.85 -11.66
N PHE A 220 -19.55 3.84 -12.41
CA PHE A 220 -18.61 2.95 -13.05
C PHE A 220 -18.11 3.59 -14.36
N PRO A 221 -16.81 3.88 -14.52
CA PRO A 221 -16.33 4.52 -15.74
C PRO A 221 -16.58 3.65 -16.98
N GLY A 222 -17.26 4.20 -17.99
CA GLY A 222 -17.69 3.46 -19.18
C GLY A 222 -16.54 2.89 -19.99
N ASN A 223 -15.37 3.53 -20.03
CA ASN A 223 -14.18 2.97 -20.68
C ASN A 223 -13.57 1.76 -19.94
N MET A 224 -13.85 1.60 -18.64
CA MET A 224 -13.41 0.46 -17.84
C MET A 224 -14.35 -0.75 -18.01
N SER A 225 -15.59 -0.54 -18.49
CA SER A 225 -16.59 -1.59 -18.70
C SER A 225 -16.12 -2.73 -19.63
N ARG A 226 -15.20 -2.42 -20.55
CA ARG A 226 -14.64 -3.36 -21.53
C ARG A 226 -13.53 -4.25 -20.96
N ARG A 227 -13.05 -3.98 -19.74
CA ARG A 227 -11.99 -4.78 -19.10
C ARG A 227 -12.62 -6.00 -18.42
N PRO A 228 -12.34 -7.24 -18.87
CA PRO A 228 -12.94 -8.44 -18.26
C PRO A 228 -12.66 -8.57 -16.76
N ALA A 229 -11.49 -8.09 -16.32
CA ALA A 229 -11.09 -8.07 -14.91
C ALA A 229 -12.07 -7.31 -14.00
N CYS A 230 -12.72 -6.26 -14.50
CA CYS A 230 -13.63 -5.45 -13.71
C CYS A 230 -14.95 -6.18 -13.36
N SER A 231 -15.30 -7.20 -14.13
CA SER A 231 -16.48 -8.06 -13.91
C SER A 231 -16.09 -9.47 -13.48
N ALA A 232 -14.83 -9.68 -13.08
CA ALA A 232 -14.35 -10.98 -12.65
C ALA A 232 -15.13 -11.43 -11.39
N PRO A 233 -15.48 -12.73 -11.30
CA PRO A 233 -16.07 -13.27 -10.09
C PRO A 233 -15.07 -13.15 -8.93
N PRO A 234 -15.54 -12.93 -7.69
CA PRO A 234 -14.70 -13.00 -6.50
C PRO A 234 -14.02 -14.36 -6.39
N LEU A 235 -12.81 -14.37 -5.84
CA LEU A 235 -12.08 -15.60 -5.57
C LEU A 235 -12.63 -16.31 -4.31
N PRO A 236 -12.41 -17.63 -4.20
CA PRO A 236 -12.82 -18.41 -3.03
C PRO A 236 -12.31 -17.84 -1.71
N THR A 237 -13.02 -18.19 -0.64
CA THR A 237 -12.91 -17.62 0.70
C THR A 237 -11.46 -17.47 1.20
N ALA A 238 -11.14 -16.30 1.75
CA ALA A 238 -9.90 -16.04 2.48
C ALA A 238 -10.20 -15.60 3.91
N LEU A 239 -9.29 -15.94 4.84
CA LEU A 239 -9.38 -15.45 6.21
C LEU A 239 -9.21 -13.93 6.22
N ARG A 240 -10.16 -13.21 6.82
CA ARG A 240 -10.14 -11.75 6.83
C ARG A 240 -9.06 -11.23 7.76
N ASN A 241 -8.27 -10.28 7.25
CA ASN A 241 -7.30 -9.53 8.04
C ASN A 241 -7.79 -8.12 8.42
N SER A 242 -8.88 -7.65 7.79
CA SER A 242 -9.50 -6.34 7.97
C SER A 242 -10.86 -6.43 8.68
N SER A 243 -11.32 -5.29 9.22
CA SER A 243 -12.68 -5.14 9.76
C SER A 243 -13.59 -4.59 8.66
N VAL A 244 -14.74 -5.21 8.38
CA VAL A 244 -15.73 -4.59 7.49
C VAL A 244 -16.42 -3.45 8.24
N LEU A 245 -16.11 -2.21 7.87
CA LEU A 245 -16.63 -1.00 8.52
C LEU A 245 -17.71 -0.30 7.68
N LEU A 246 -17.91 -0.75 6.45
CA LEU A 246 -18.87 -0.24 5.50
C LEU A 246 -19.50 -1.41 4.74
N SER A 247 -20.83 -1.45 4.66
CA SER A 247 -21.53 -2.42 3.82
C SER A 247 -22.46 -1.71 2.86
N HIS A 248 -22.25 -1.95 1.57
CA HIS A 248 -23.13 -1.52 0.49
C HIS A 248 -24.12 -2.65 0.17
N PHE A 249 -25.40 -2.43 0.42
CA PHE A 249 -26.45 -3.40 0.11
C PHE A 249 -27.03 -3.08 -1.25
N LEU A 250 -26.98 -4.04 -2.16
CA LEU A 250 -27.64 -3.91 -3.45
C LEU A 250 -29.17 -3.77 -3.27
N THR A 251 -29.88 -3.29 -4.29
CA THR A 251 -31.34 -3.12 -4.21
C THR A 251 -32.07 -4.15 -5.08
N GLY A 252 -33.00 -4.90 -4.50
CA GLY A 252 -33.89 -5.81 -5.22
C GLY A 252 -34.97 -5.04 -5.99
N GLY A 253 -35.37 -5.56 -7.16
CA GLY A 253 -36.37 -4.89 -8.02
C GLY A 253 -35.71 -3.88 -8.95
N TYR A 254 -36.13 -2.61 -8.90
CA TYR A 254 -35.50 -1.54 -9.70
C TYR A 254 -34.26 -1.01 -8.98
N ALA A 255 -33.08 -1.40 -9.43
CA ALA A 255 -31.83 -0.88 -8.87
C ALA A 255 -31.61 0.59 -9.27
N ASP A 256 -31.44 1.46 -8.28
CA ASP A 256 -31.06 2.87 -8.46
C ASP A 256 -29.57 3.08 -8.73
N GLU A 257 -28.85 1.96 -8.73
CA GLU A 257 -27.42 1.93 -8.88
C GLU A 257 -27.00 1.80 -10.32
N THR A 258 -27.85 1.79 -11.36
CA THR A 258 -27.36 1.61 -12.76
C THR A 258 -27.20 2.91 -13.53
N GLU A 259 -26.27 2.97 -14.48
CA GLU A 259 -26.23 4.05 -15.47
C GLU A 259 -27.46 4.01 -16.40
N GLY A 260 -28.53 4.70 -16.01
CA GLY A 260 -29.76 4.87 -16.78
C GLY A 260 -30.99 4.20 -16.15
N THR A 261 -32.16 4.54 -16.69
CA THR A 261 -33.44 3.99 -16.20
C THR A 261 -33.59 2.53 -16.61
N LEU A 262 -33.68 1.65 -15.62
CA LEU A 262 -34.01 0.24 -15.84
C LEU A 262 -35.43 0.11 -16.43
N LYS A 263 -35.51 -0.51 -17.61
CA LYS A 263 -36.80 -0.83 -18.26
C LYS A 263 -37.55 -1.98 -17.58
N SER A 264 -36.86 -2.79 -16.77
CA SER A 264 -37.41 -3.93 -16.05
C SER A 264 -36.63 -4.18 -14.76
N PRO A 265 -37.25 -4.77 -13.72
CA PRO A 265 -36.58 -5.07 -12.47
C PRO A 265 -35.46 -6.12 -12.66
N LEU A 266 -34.35 -5.93 -11.97
CA LEU A 266 -33.23 -6.87 -11.98
C LEU A 266 -33.55 -8.10 -11.14
N LYS A 267 -33.12 -9.27 -11.64
CA LYS A 267 -33.25 -10.54 -10.93
C LYS A 267 -31.92 -10.90 -10.27
N PHE A 268 -31.94 -11.02 -8.95
CA PHE A 268 -30.80 -11.44 -8.17
C PHE A 268 -30.46 -12.92 -8.43
N ASN A 269 -29.18 -13.25 -8.53
CA ASN A 269 -28.71 -14.62 -8.69
C ASN A 269 -28.83 -15.37 -7.35
N LYS A 270 -29.87 -16.20 -7.22
CA LYS A 270 -30.17 -16.96 -5.99
C LYS A 270 -29.06 -17.93 -5.55
N ALA A 271 -28.10 -18.25 -6.41
CA ALA A 271 -26.95 -19.07 -6.03
C ALA A 271 -26.00 -18.34 -5.06
N ILE A 272 -26.01 -17.00 -5.06
CA ILE A 272 -25.15 -16.16 -4.23
C ILE A 272 -25.84 -15.92 -2.90
N ARG A 273 -25.27 -16.44 -1.81
CA ARG A 273 -25.91 -16.40 -0.48
C ARG A 273 -25.36 -15.34 0.46
N GLY A 274 -24.22 -14.74 0.14
CA GLY A 274 -23.47 -13.92 1.09
C GLY A 274 -22.81 -12.70 0.46
N PRO A 275 -22.33 -11.78 1.31
CA PRO A 275 -21.61 -10.60 0.90
C PRO A 275 -20.22 -10.95 0.35
N VAL A 276 -19.65 -9.99 -0.38
CA VAL A 276 -18.31 -10.04 -0.94
C VAL A 276 -17.52 -8.89 -0.34
N GLU A 277 -16.36 -9.18 0.25
CA GLU A 277 -15.45 -8.13 0.72
C GLU A 277 -14.66 -7.54 -0.45
N VAL A 278 -14.49 -6.22 -0.43
CA VAL A 278 -13.70 -5.50 -1.41
C VAL A 278 -12.30 -5.30 -0.84
N GLN A 279 -11.30 -5.86 -1.53
CA GLN A 279 -9.90 -5.75 -1.10
C GLN A 279 -9.36 -4.32 -1.26
N LYS A 280 -8.40 -3.96 -0.41
CA LYS A 280 -7.55 -2.77 -0.58
C LYS A 280 -7.03 -2.66 -2.03
N GLY A 281 -7.13 -1.46 -2.60
CA GLY A 281 -6.73 -1.18 -3.99
C GLY A 281 -7.83 -1.38 -5.03
N THR A 282 -9.02 -1.83 -4.63
CA THR A 282 -10.20 -1.97 -5.49
C THR A 282 -11.29 -1.01 -5.06
N PHE A 283 -11.88 -0.28 -6.01
CA PHE A 283 -12.97 0.65 -5.78
C PHE A 283 -14.29 0.13 -6.34
N VAL A 284 -15.36 0.33 -5.58
CA VAL A 284 -16.74 0.07 -5.98
C VAL A 284 -17.55 1.36 -5.87
N PRO A 285 -18.21 1.82 -6.94
CA PRO A 285 -19.11 2.96 -6.84
C PRO A 285 -20.32 2.61 -5.96
N TYR A 286 -20.65 3.51 -5.03
CA TYR A 286 -21.88 3.44 -4.25
C TYR A 286 -22.37 4.86 -3.91
N GLY A 287 -23.68 5.04 -3.79
CA GLY A 287 -24.31 6.33 -3.51
C GLY A 287 -24.60 6.59 -2.03
N GLN A 288 -25.33 7.67 -1.74
CA GLN A 288 -25.88 7.93 -0.40
C GLN A 288 -27.24 7.23 -0.20
N HIS A 289 -27.28 5.90 -0.34
CA HIS A 289 -28.43 5.09 0.04
C HIS A 289 -27.99 3.63 0.18
N SER A 290 -28.77 2.83 0.91
CA SER A 290 -28.53 1.40 1.05
C SER A 290 -27.13 1.06 1.57
N THR A 291 -26.56 1.94 2.40
CA THR A 291 -25.22 1.72 2.98
C THR A 291 -25.26 1.74 4.49
N LEU A 292 -24.58 0.78 5.12
CA LEU A 292 -24.41 0.70 6.57
C LEU A 292 -22.98 1.09 6.92
N HIS A 293 -22.85 2.10 7.78
CA HIS A 293 -21.57 2.59 8.29
C HIS A 293 -21.44 2.17 9.75
N MET A 294 -20.30 1.57 10.09
CA MET A 294 -19.93 1.33 11.49
C MET A 294 -19.37 2.62 12.10
N TYR A 295 -19.34 2.70 13.43
CA TYR A 295 -18.81 3.85 14.17
C TYR A 295 -17.47 4.37 13.61
N ASP A 296 -16.49 3.48 13.40
CA ASP A 296 -15.15 3.84 12.89
C ASP A 296 -15.14 4.39 11.45
N ALA A 297 -16.28 4.43 10.75
CA ALA A 297 -16.43 4.96 9.40
C ALA A 297 -17.31 6.23 9.31
N PHE A 298 -17.89 6.72 10.42
CA PHE A 298 -18.82 7.87 10.38
C PHE A 298 -18.22 9.15 9.80
N TRP A 299 -16.91 9.35 9.93
CA TRP A 299 -16.22 10.47 9.26
C TRP A 299 -16.43 10.48 7.73
N GLY A 300 -16.68 9.31 7.11
CA GLY A 300 -16.93 9.12 5.68
C GLY A 300 -18.38 9.35 5.23
N LEU A 301 -19.27 9.85 6.12
CA LEU A 301 -20.65 10.19 5.76
C LEU A 301 -20.76 11.54 5.02
N LEU A 302 -19.73 12.40 5.09
CA LEU A 302 -19.71 13.72 4.47
C LEU A 302 -19.68 13.64 2.93
N VAL A 303 -20.57 14.36 2.25
CA VAL A 303 -20.55 14.51 0.79
C VAL A 303 -19.94 15.85 0.38
N PRO A 304 -18.92 15.84 -0.52
CA PRO A 304 -18.47 17.05 -1.20
C PRO A 304 -19.60 17.69 -2.01
N THR A 305 -19.79 18.99 -1.90
CA THR A 305 -20.92 19.72 -2.49
C THR A 305 -20.57 20.48 -3.76
N THR A 306 -19.27 20.74 -4.02
CA THR A 306 -18.82 21.54 -5.16
C THR A 306 -18.66 20.72 -6.44
N CYS A 307 -18.60 19.39 -6.32
CA CYS A 307 -18.65 18.45 -7.44
C CYS A 307 -20.01 18.48 -8.18
N GLU A 308 -20.04 17.85 -9.35
CA GLU A 308 -21.30 17.57 -10.05
C GLU A 308 -22.23 16.75 -9.15
N GLU A 309 -23.50 17.19 -9.01
CA GLU A 309 -24.48 16.59 -8.09
C GLU A 309 -24.77 15.12 -8.39
N SER A 310 -24.61 14.69 -9.66
CA SER A 310 -24.81 13.32 -10.09
C SER A 310 -23.74 12.34 -9.59
N ILE A 311 -22.64 12.85 -9.00
CA ILE A 311 -21.41 12.09 -8.75
C ILE A 311 -20.77 12.38 -7.40
N SER A 312 -21.21 13.44 -6.71
CA SER A 312 -20.68 13.87 -5.42
C SER A 312 -20.74 12.77 -4.36
N ASP A 313 -21.85 12.03 -4.33
CA ASP A 313 -22.03 10.90 -3.42
C ASP A 313 -21.14 9.70 -3.75
N ILE A 314 -20.87 9.46 -5.05
CA ILE A 314 -19.91 8.46 -5.52
C ILE A 314 -18.49 8.84 -5.12
N ILE A 315 -18.10 10.12 -5.28
CA ILE A 315 -16.77 10.61 -4.88
C ILE A 315 -16.55 10.45 -3.37
N ARG A 316 -17.55 10.77 -2.54
CA ARG A 316 -17.50 10.43 -1.11
C ARG A 316 -17.23 8.95 -0.92
N GLY A 317 -17.91 8.10 -1.67
CA GLY A 317 -17.75 6.65 -1.56
C GLY A 317 -16.32 6.20 -1.83
N TYR A 318 -15.67 6.77 -2.84
CA TYR A 318 -14.26 6.49 -3.14
C TYR A 318 -13.30 7.04 -2.07
N ILE A 319 -13.51 8.27 -1.59
CA ILE A 319 -12.72 8.85 -0.50
C ILE A 319 -12.79 7.96 0.75
N THR A 320 -14.00 7.51 1.11
CA THR A 320 -14.25 6.65 2.27
C THR A 320 -13.52 5.32 2.11
N GLN A 321 -13.69 4.63 0.98
CA GLN A 321 -12.99 3.38 0.69
C GLN A 321 -11.48 3.50 0.83
N ARG A 322 -10.88 4.55 0.25
CA ARG A 322 -9.43 4.76 0.30
C ARG A 322 -8.92 4.89 1.73
N LEU A 323 -9.62 5.68 2.55
CA LEU A 323 -9.22 5.98 3.92
C LEU A 323 -9.57 4.85 4.91
N LEU A 324 -10.56 4.00 4.62
CA LEU A 324 -10.82 2.78 5.40
C LEU A 324 -9.60 1.86 5.45
N TRP A 325 -8.85 1.75 4.35
CA TRP A 325 -7.65 0.90 4.29
C TRP A 325 -6.56 1.34 5.26
N ASP A 326 -6.55 2.62 5.63
CA ASP A 326 -5.56 3.19 6.52
C ASP A 326 -5.79 2.83 7.99
N ILE A 327 -7.01 2.37 8.33
CA ILE A 327 -7.42 1.95 9.67
C ILE A 327 -7.69 0.43 9.73
N ASN A 328 -7.13 -0.34 8.78
CA ASN A 328 -7.40 -1.76 8.59
C ASN A 328 -8.90 -2.08 8.45
N GLY A 329 -9.64 -1.13 7.86
CA GLY A 329 -11.03 -1.25 7.49
C GLY A 329 -11.18 -1.65 6.03
N SER A 330 -12.30 -2.27 5.72
CA SER A 330 -12.74 -2.63 4.37
C SER A 330 -14.23 -2.34 4.19
N MET A 331 -14.67 -2.43 2.94
CA MET A 331 -16.10 -2.46 2.62
C MET A 331 -16.53 -3.84 2.14
N SER A 332 -17.81 -4.16 2.33
CA SER A 332 -18.45 -5.29 1.66
C SER A 332 -19.56 -4.82 0.72
N VAL A 333 -19.81 -5.60 -0.33
CA VAL A 333 -21.03 -5.52 -1.13
C VAL A 333 -21.88 -6.73 -0.81
N SER A 334 -23.13 -6.50 -0.42
CA SER A 334 -24.04 -7.54 0.03
C SER A 334 -25.17 -7.76 -0.98
N PRO A 335 -25.70 -8.99 -1.08
CA PRO A 335 -27.02 -9.22 -1.64
C PRO A 335 -28.06 -8.23 -1.11
N PRO A 336 -29.14 -7.99 -1.85
CA PRO A 336 -30.13 -7.05 -1.41
C PRO A 336 -30.63 -7.36 -0.02
N TRP A 337 -30.34 -6.41 0.87
CA TRP A 337 -31.22 -6.19 2.00
C TRP A 337 -32.43 -5.53 1.34
N THR A 338 -32.34 -4.33 0.79
CA THR A 338 -33.51 -3.58 0.34
C THR A 338 -34.20 -3.88 -0.98
N LYS A 339 -35.49 -3.48 -1.10
CA LYS A 339 -36.31 -3.66 -2.30
C LYS A 339 -36.99 -2.36 -2.71
N ARG A 340 -36.93 -2.08 -4.02
CA ARG A 340 -37.56 -0.92 -4.65
C ARG A 340 -38.56 -1.37 -5.70
N ARG A 341 -39.83 -0.98 -5.52
CA ARG A 341 -40.95 -1.42 -6.38
C ARG A 341 -41.12 -0.61 -7.66
N THR A 342 -40.63 0.62 -7.69
CA THR A 342 -40.75 1.54 -8.82
C THR A 342 -39.38 1.99 -9.28
N SER A 343 -39.22 2.23 -10.59
CA SER A 343 -38.02 2.87 -11.10
C SER A 343 -37.89 4.27 -10.49
N SER A 344 -36.72 4.66 -10.01
CA SER A 344 -36.54 6.06 -9.61
C SER A 344 -36.72 6.98 -10.80
N ASN A 345 -37.57 7.99 -10.61
CA ASN A 345 -37.71 9.12 -11.52
C ASN A 345 -36.59 10.16 -11.32
N ARG A 346 -35.53 9.81 -10.58
CA ARG A 346 -34.33 10.65 -10.48
C ARG A 346 -33.80 10.73 -11.90
N ARG A 347 -34.06 11.87 -12.57
CA ARG A 347 -33.65 12.12 -13.95
C ARG A 347 -32.17 11.79 -14.03
N THR A 348 -31.83 10.62 -14.56
CA THR A 348 -30.47 10.26 -14.93
C THR A 348 -30.11 11.22 -16.05
N ARG A 349 -29.58 12.39 -15.68
CA ARG A 349 -28.95 13.29 -16.65
C ARG A 349 -27.90 12.43 -17.32
N LYS A 350 -28.03 12.25 -18.64
CA LYS A 350 -27.11 11.45 -19.46
C LYS A 350 -25.69 11.79 -19.03
N SER A 351 -24.90 10.77 -18.69
CA SER A 351 -23.50 10.91 -18.33
C SER A 351 -22.79 11.70 -19.42
N SER A 352 -22.19 12.83 -19.05
CA SER A 352 -21.31 13.55 -19.96
C SER A 352 -19.99 12.78 -20.06
N HIS A 353 -19.29 12.84 -21.18
CA HIS A 353 -17.93 12.25 -21.29
C HIS A 353 -16.94 12.81 -20.25
N ASN A 354 -17.25 13.96 -19.65
CA ASN A 354 -16.42 14.59 -18.62
C ASN A 354 -16.54 13.88 -17.25
N TYR A 355 -17.64 13.16 -17.01
CA TYR A 355 -17.87 12.43 -15.78
C TYR A 355 -16.85 11.30 -15.55
N ASP A 356 -16.77 10.37 -16.50
CA ASP A 356 -15.89 9.20 -16.42
C ASP A 356 -14.45 9.63 -16.21
N LYS A 357 -14.03 10.68 -16.92
CA LYS A 357 -12.69 11.25 -16.78
C LYS A 357 -12.43 11.72 -15.34
N THR A 358 -13.38 12.45 -14.75
CA THR A 358 -13.28 12.95 -13.39
C THR A 358 -13.18 11.80 -12.38
N LEU A 359 -13.99 10.75 -12.51
CA LEU A 359 -13.94 9.61 -11.59
C LEU A 359 -12.63 8.83 -11.67
N ILE A 360 -12.12 8.60 -12.88
CA ILE A 360 -10.83 7.93 -13.08
C ILE A 360 -9.71 8.79 -12.47
N GLU A 361 -9.75 10.10 -12.70
CA GLU A 361 -8.78 11.05 -12.14
C GLU A 361 -8.81 11.04 -10.61
N VAL A 362 -10.00 11.08 -9.99
CA VAL A 362 -10.19 10.93 -8.54
C VAL A 362 -9.55 9.64 -8.06
N VAL A 363 -9.91 8.50 -8.64
CA VAL A 363 -9.40 7.19 -8.20
C VAL A 363 -7.88 7.10 -8.34
N ASN A 364 -7.29 7.60 -9.43
CA ASN A 364 -5.84 7.62 -9.60
C ASN A 364 -5.16 8.46 -8.50
N HIS A 365 -5.75 9.60 -8.14
CA HIS A 365 -5.25 10.41 -7.04
C HIS A 365 -5.40 9.69 -5.70
N LEU A 366 -6.54 9.04 -5.43
CA LEU A 366 -6.75 8.29 -4.20
C LEU A 366 -5.76 7.13 -4.05
N GLU A 367 -5.51 6.38 -5.13
CA GLU A 367 -4.59 5.25 -5.12
C GLU A 367 -3.14 5.68 -4.84
N THR A 368 -2.68 6.76 -5.48
CA THR A 368 -1.30 7.25 -5.36
C THR A 368 -1.07 8.16 -4.15
N TRP A 369 -2.14 8.64 -3.52
CA TRP A 369 -2.05 9.53 -2.36
C TRP A 369 -1.60 8.76 -1.11
N SER A 370 -0.76 9.41 -0.31
CA SER A 370 -0.28 8.89 0.97
C SER A 370 -0.13 10.03 1.99
N SER A 371 -0.10 9.67 3.27
CA SER A 371 0.07 10.60 4.37
C SER A 371 0.87 9.97 5.50
N LYS A 372 1.53 10.82 6.30
CA LYS A 372 2.28 10.44 7.49
C LYS A 372 1.47 10.61 8.78
N SER A 373 0.29 11.22 8.69
CA SER A 373 -0.55 11.51 9.85
C SER A 373 -1.14 10.22 10.43
N THR A 374 -1.22 10.15 11.76
CA THR A 374 -1.57 8.92 12.49
C THR A 374 -3.05 8.81 12.85
N SER A 375 -3.86 9.80 12.50
CA SER A 375 -5.29 9.86 12.79
C SER A 375 -6.11 10.18 11.54
N ILE A 376 -7.32 9.63 11.46
CA ILE A 376 -8.10 9.70 10.22
C ILE A 376 -8.62 11.10 9.91
N ASP A 377 -8.88 11.93 10.92
CA ASP A 377 -9.27 13.33 10.79
C ASP A 377 -8.19 14.16 10.08
N ALA A 378 -6.93 14.03 10.50
CA ALA A 378 -5.80 14.71 9.88
C ALA A 378 -5.60 14.23 8.43
N ARG A 379 -5.70 12.92 8.20
CA ARG A 379 -5.59 12.33 6.86
C ARG A 379 -6.72 12.75 5.93
N LEU A 380 -7.95 12.86 6.44
CA LEU A 380 -9.10 13.33 5.67
C LEU A 380 -8.90 14.79 5.25
N LYS A 381 -8.40 15.66 6.14
CA LYS A 381 -8.05 17.07 5.81
C LYS A 381 -6.98 17.15 4.73
N GLU A 382 -5.89 16.41 4.89
CA GLU A 382 -4.80 16.38 3.91
C GLU A 382 -5.26 15.83 2.55
N LEU A 383 -6.16 14.84 2.53
CA LEU A 383 -6.69 14.31 1.29
C LEU A 383 -7.63 15.30 0.60
N TYR A 384 -8.53 15.96 1.32
CA TYR A 384 -9.38 17.00 0.74
C TYR A 384 -8.54 18.18 0.24
N LEU A 385 -7.50 18.59 0.96
CA LEU A 385 -6.56 19.60 0.49
C LEU A 385 -5.90 19.18 -0.83
N HIS A 386 -5.44 17.92 -0.93
CA HIS A 386 -4.89 17.37 -2.17
C HIS A 386 -5.92 17.40 -3.31
N LEU A 387 -7.17 16.99 -3.08
CA LEU A 387 -8.22 17.05 -4.10
C LEU A 387 -8.54 18.50 -4.53
N PHE A 388 -8.48 19.45 -3.60
CA PHE A 388 -8.62 20.89 -3.89
C PHE A 388 -7.47 21.40 -4.76
N GLU A 389 -6.23 21.04 -4.43
CA GLU A 389 -5.04 21.40 -5.23
C GLU A 389 -5.08 20.83 -6.65
N LYS A 390 -5.80 19.72 -6.86
CA LYS A 390 -6.05 19.13 -8.19
C LYS A 390 -7.28 19.71 -8.89
N GLY A 391 -8.00 20.64 -8.26
CA GLY A 391 -9.20 21.27 -8.83
C GLY A 391 -10.39 20.32 -8.95
N ILE A 392 -10.38 19.20 -8.22
CA ILE A 392 -11.49 18.22 -8.19
C ILE A 392 -12.62 18.74 -7.32
N ILE A 393 -12.27 19.37 -6.20
CA ILE A 393 -13.19 20.06 -5.29
C ILE A 393 -12.79 21.53 -5.14
N LEU A 394 -13.71 22.37 -4.69
CA LEU A 394 -13.47 23.80 -4.45
C LEU A 394 -13.30 24.11 -2.96
N LYS A 395 -12.95 25.36 -2.67
CA LYS A 395 -12.62 25.84 -1.32
C LYS A 395 -13.76 25.65 -0.32
N GLU A 396 -15.00 25.72 -0.79
CA GLU A 396 -16.20 25.52 0.03
C GLU A 396 -16.25 24.12 0.65
N ASP A 397 -15.74 23.09 -0.03
CA ASP A 397 -15.69 21.73 0.50
C ASP A 397 -14.65 21.57 1.62
N LEU A 398 -13.58 22.38 1.63
CA LEU A 398 -12.64 22.42 2.74
C LEU A 398 -13.30 23.00 4.01
N LEU A 399 -14.11 24.05 3.84
CA LEU A 399 -14.87 24.67 4.95
C LEU A 399 -15.92 23.72 5.53
N ILE A 400 -16.63 23.00 4.64
CA ILE A 400 -17.61 21.98 5.02
C ILE A 400 -16.93 20.84 5.78
N LEU A 401 -15.76 20.38 5.30
CA LEU A 401 -14.98 19.35 5.98
C LEU A 401 -14.54 19.77 7.38
N ASP A 402 -13.95 20.95 7.51
CA ASP A 402 -13.50 21.44 8.82
C ASP A 402 -14.67 21.49 9.81
N THR A 403 -15.82 22.00 9.37
CA THR A 403 -17.02 22.06 10.20
C THR A 403 -17.54 20.66 10.56
N TRP A 404 -17.54 19.72 9.62
CA TRP A 404 -17.94 18.34 9.86
C TRP A 404 -17.08 17.66 10.93
N LEU A 405 -15.76 17.79 10.84
CA LEU A 405 -14.82 17.21 11.80
C LEU A 405 -14.95 17.83 13.20
N GLU A 406 -15.19 19.14 13.28
CA GLU A 406 -15.45 19.81 14.55
C GLU A 406 -16.76 19.36 15.18
N LEU A 407 -17.83 19.21 14.39
CA LEU A 407 -19.13 18.72 14.88
C LEU A 407 -19.04 17.28 15.39
N LEU A 408 -18.31 16.41 14.69
CA LEU A 408 -18.02 15.06 15.17
C LEU A 408 -17.27 15.10 16.51
N THR A 409 -16.21 15.91 16.60
CA THR A 409 -15.44 16.08 17.84
C THR A 409 -16.34 16.53 19.00
N ALA A 410 -17.18 17.53 18.77
CA ALA A 410 -18.09 18.07 19.77
C ALA A 410 -19.21 17.08 20.13
N ALA A 411 -19.60 16.19 19.21
CA ALA A 411 -20.53 15.08 19.47
C ALA A 411 -19.90 13.95 20.29
N GLY A 412 -18.60 14.04 20.63
CA GLY A 412 -17.87 13.00 21.34
C GLY A 412 -17.41 11.84 20.45
N TYR A 413 -17.39 12.05 19.13
CA TYR A 413 -16.84 11.06 18.20
C TYR A 413 -15.32 10.92 18.38
N VAL A 414 -14.86 9.69 18.53
CA VAL A 414 -13.44 9.37 18.66
C VAL A 414 -12.92 8.92 17.31
N PHE A 415 -12.05 9.74 16.71
CA PHE A 415 -11.44 9.41 15.43
C PHE A 415 -10.49 8.21 15.53
N PRO A 416 -10.66 7.19 14.66
CA PRO A 416 -9.74 6.07 14.59
C PRO A 416 -8.30 6.50 14.28
N ARG A 417 -7.35 5.75 14.84
CA ARG A 417 -5.92 5.88 14.50
C ARG A 417 -5.58 4.97 13.33
N THR A 418 -4.60 5.39 12.54
CA THR A 418 -4.08 4.57 11.45
C THR A 418 -3.58 3.24 12.00
N HIS A 419 -3.92 2.16 11.30
CA HIS A 419 -3.41 0.83 11.63
C HIS A 419 -1.91 0.79 11.47
N VAL A 420 -1.23 0.36 12.53
CA VAL A 420 0.19 0.04 12.49
C VAL A 420 0.27 -1.48 12.46
N PRO A 421 0.66 -2.09 11.33
CA PRO A 421 0.67 -3.55 11.20
C PRO A 421 1.45 -4.21 12.32
N GLY A 422 0.91 -5.30 12.86
CA GLY A 422 1.60 -6.13 13.84
C GLY A 422 2.85 -6.80 13.25
N TRP A 423 3.71 -7.36 14.11
CA TRP A 423 4.90 -8.11 13.62
C TRP A 423 4.52 -9.33 12.76
N ALA A 424 3.48 -10.07 13.16
CA ALA A 424 2.98 -11.21 12.40
C ALA A 424 2.42 -10.80 11.02
N GLU A 425 1.64 -9.73 10.97
CA GLU A 425 1.07 -9.19 9.74
C GLU A 425 2.16 -8.74 8.76
N ARG A 426 3.19 -8.02 9.25
CA ARG A 426 4.35 -7.62 8.43
C ARG A 426 5.09 -8.81 7.81
N ARG A 427 5.13 -9.96 8.48
CA ARG A 427 5.75 -11.18 7.92
C ARG A 427 4.93 -11.79 6.79
N ALA A 428 3.61 -11.63 6.80
CA ALA A 428 2.67 -12.24 5.86
C ALA A 428 2.39 -11.39 4.60
N MET A 429 2.71 -10.10 4.61
CA MET A 429 2.54 -9.22 3.44
C MET A 429 3.45 -9.64 2.28
N ALA A 430 2.96 -9.47 1.05
CA ALA A 430 3.75 -9.69 -0.16
C ALA A 430 4.90 -8.67 -0.24
N LYS A 431 6.13 -9.14 -0.44
CA LYS A 431 7.34 -8.32 -0.40
C LYS A 431 8.03 -8.31 -1.76
N PRO A 432 8.74 -7.22 -2.10
CA PRO A 432 9.43 -7.08 -3.39
C PRO A 432 10.44 -8.20 -3.73
N TRP A 433 10.91 -8.95 -2.73
CA TRP A 433 11.85 -10.07 -2.89
C TRP A 433 11.31 -11.40 -2.36
N ASP A 434 9.98 -11.59 -2.31
CA ASP A 434 9.38 -12.85 -1.84
C ASP A 434 9.80 -14.08 -2.66
N SER A 435 10.15 -13.90 -3.93
CA SER A 435 10.61 -14.96 -4.83
C SER A 435 12.11 -15.26 -4.73
N VAL A 436 12.84 -14.60 -3.84
CA VAL A 436 14.28 -14.76 -3.65
C VAL A 436 14.56 -15.12 -2.20
N ARG A 437 15.47 -16.07 -1.99
CA ARG A 437 15.98 -16.40 -0.67
C ARG A 437 17.20 -15.55 -0.36
N LEU A 438 17.16 -14.84 0.76
CA LEU A 438 18.33 -14.12 1.26
C LEU A 438 19.18 -15.03 2.14
N CYS A 439 20.47 -15.11 1.83
CA CYS A 439 21.45 -15.90 2.57
C CYS A 439 22.52 -14.96 3.12
N VAL A 440 22.49 -14.71 4.43
CA VAL A 440 23.42 -13.80 5.08
C VAL A 440 24.50 -14.60 5.80
N HIS A 441 25.74 -14.20 5.65
CA HIS A 441 26.87 -14.79 6.36
C HIS A 441 27.52 -13.79 7.31
N PHE A 442 27.99 -14.26 8.46
CA PHE A 442 28.80 -13.48 9.40
C PHE A 442 30.13 -14.18 9.72
N ASN A 443 31.24 -13.49 9.47
CA ASN A 443 32.56 -13.85 9.98
C ASN A 443 32.52 -13.96 11.51
N ASN A 444 31.91 -12.97 12.15
CA ASN A 444 31.59 -12.98 13.57
C ASN A 444 30.12 -12.60 13.79
N VAL A 445 29.33 -13.50 14.37
CA VAL A 445 27.90 -13.25 14.55
C VAL A 445 27.69 -12.04 15.47
N PRO A 446 26.89 -11.03 15.05
CA PRO A 446 26.70 -9.82 15.83
C PRO A 446 25.93 -10.08 17.12
N ASN A 447 25.99 -9.12 18.04
CA ASN A 447 25.19 -9.17 19.28
C ASN A 447 23.67 -9.18 18.99
N LYS A 448 22.87 -9.56 19.99
CA LYS A 448 21.41 -9.71 19.88
C LYS A 448 20.71 -8.49 19.28
N GLN A 449 21.08 -7.28 19.70
CA GLN A 449 20.43 -6.05 19.25
C GLN A 449 20.73 -5.77 17.78
N ALA A 450 22.00 -5.89 17.38
CA ALA A 450 22.43 -5.69 15.99
C ALA A 450 21.82 -6.77 15.07
N PHE A 451 21.85 -8.03 15.48
CA PHE A 451 21.21 -9.12 14.73
C PHE A 451 19.71 -8.89 14.57
N THR A 452 19.00 -8.55 15.66
CA THR A 452 17.56 -8.30 15.64
C THR A 452 17.21 -7.17 14.69
N THR A 453 18.01 -6.08 14.71
CA THR A 453 17.83 -4.95 13.80
C THR A 453 17.99 -5.39 12.34
N LEU A 454 19.06 -6.12 12.02
CA LEU A 454 19.31 -6.62 10.67
C LEU A 454 18.22 -7.56 10.17
N TYR A 455 17.80 -8.50 11.01
CA TYR A 455 16.71 -9.41 10.68
C TYR A 455 15.40 -8.66 10.45
N GLN A 456 15.05 -7.70 11.31
CA GLN A 456 13.87 -6.86 11.14
C GLN A 456 13.89 -6.10 9.81
N MET A 457 15.06 -5.62 9.38
CA MET A 457 15.20 -4.93 8.11
C MET A 457 15.04 -5.87 6.91
N TYR A 458 15.75 -6.99 6.88
CA TYR A 458 15.65 -7.94 5.77
C TYR A 458 14.26 -8.58 5.68
N SER A 459 13.62 -8.86 6.83
CA SER A 459 12.29 -9.46 6.88
C SER A 459 11.18 -8.59 6.30
N ARG A 460 11.43 -7.28 6.04
CA ARG A 460 10.49 -6.41 5.31
C ARG A 460 10.52 -6.62 3.80
N HIS A 461 11.58 -7.23 3.28
CA HIS A 461 11.80 -7.38 1.84
C HIS A 461 11.81 -8.83 1.39
N PHE A 462 12.24 -9.76 2.25
CA PHE A 462 12.37 -11.17 1.93
C PHE A 462 11.40 -12.03 2.76
N LYS A 463 10.85 -13.06 2.11
CA LYS A 463 10.05 -14.09 2.78
C LYS A 463 10.94 -15.14 3.44
N GLU A 464 11.95 -15.62 2.72
CA GLU A 464 12.88 -16.66 3.15
C GLU A 464 14.24 -16.05 3.44
N ILE A 465 14.72 -16.20 4.67
CA ILE A 465 16.04 -15.71 5.10
C ILE A 465 16.74 -16.81 5.88
N SER A 466 17.99 -17.09 5.51
CA SER A 466 18.90 -17.94 6.28
C SER A 466 20.16 -17.20 6.67
N PHE A 467 20.74 -17.59 7.80
CA PHE A 467 21.96 -17.01 8.35
C PHE A 467 23.04 -18.09 8.53
N THR A 468 24.30 -17.75 8.31
CA THR A 468 25.48 -18.57 8.66
C THR A 468 26.49 -17.76 9.46
N GLY A 469 27.31 -18.44 10.27
CA GLY A 469 28.41 -17.82 11.00
C GLY A 469 28.88 -18.66 12.20
N ASP A 470 29.92 -18.19 12.87
CA ASP A 470 30.50 -18.88 14.03
C ASP A 470 29.60 -18.72 15.27
N GLY A 471 29.11 -19.84 15.78
CA GLY A 471 28.16 -19.88 16.89
C GLY A 471 27.04 -20.88 16.65
N ALA A 472 27.20 -22.10 17.16
CA ALA A 472 26.12 -23.09 17.16
C ALA A 472 24.96 -22.59 18.06
N ARG A 473 23.82 -22.26 17.44
CA ARG A 473 22.55 -21.86 18.08
C ARG A 473 22.67 -20.68 19.07
N GLN A 474 22.54 -19.46 18.57
CA GLN A 474 22.32 -18.34 19.48
C GLN A 474 20.93 -18.45 20.16
N PRO A 475 20.86 -18.37 21.51
CA PRO A 475 19.65 -18.67 22.30
C PRO A 475 18.56 -17.60 22.25
N PHE A 476 18.67 -16.58 21.39
CA PHE A 476 17.75 -15.44 21.36
C PHE A 476 16.93 -15.30 20.07
N MET A 477 16.95 -16.31 19.20
CA MET A 477 16.16 -16.30 17.97
C MET A 477 14.80 -16.96 18.14
N ASP A 478 13.79 -16.40 17.47
CA ASP A 478 12.54 -17.08 17.14
C ASP A 478 12.89 -18.43 16.48
N PRO A 479 12.32 -19.58 16.92
CA PRO A 479 12.55 -20.89 16.30
C PRO A 479 12.30 -20.91 14.79
N SER A 480 11.54 -19.95 14.26
CA SER A 480 11.30 -19.78 12.82
C SER A 480 12.50 -19.21 12.04
N VAL A 481 13.61 -18.83 12.69
CA VAL A 481 14.79 -18.27 12.01
C VAL A 481 15.79 -19.38 11.69
N HIS A 482 16.11 -19.51 10.41
CA HIS A 482 17.01 -20.56 9.92
C HIS A 482 18.48 -20.14 10.07
N PHE A 483 19.14 -20.63 11.12
CA PHE A 483 20.57 -20.45 11.33
C PHE A 483 21.34 -21.74 11.03
N LEU A 484 22.30 -21.67 10.12
CA LEU A 484 23.13 -22.76 9.64
C LEU A 484 24.55 -22.56 10.20
N PRO A 485 25.00 -23.34 11.19
CA PRO A 485 26.30 -23.14 11.82
C PRO A 485 27.44 -23.24 10.80
N CYS A 486 28.37 -22.26 10.81
CA CYS A 486 29.62 -22.32 10.05
C CYS A 486 30.79 -22.01 11.02
N THR A 487 31.59 -23.02 11.38
CA THR A 487 32.60 -22.88 12.43
C THR A 487 33.74 -21.98 12.00
N LYS A 488 34.49 -21.43 12.97
CA LYS A 488 35.72 -20.67 12.70
C LYS A 488 36.71 -21.42 11.80
N GLU A 489 36.84 -22.73 11.94
CA GLU A 489 37.73 -23.54 11.11
C GLU A 489 37.22 -23.68 9.67
N GLU A 490 35.90 -23.70 9.47
CA GLU A 490 35.30 -23.80 8.15
C GLU A 490 35.45 -22.52 7.33
N GLN A 491 35.34 -21.35 7.98
CA GLN A 491 35.35 -20.05 7.31
C GLN A 491 36.68 -19.27 7.43
N ASP A 492 37.47 -19.52 8.48
CA ASP A 492 38.72 -18.85 8.84
C ASP A 492 38.67 -17.32 8.69
N GLY A 493 37.79 -16.67 9.47
CA GLY A 493 37.64 -15.20 9.44
C GLY A 493 37.23 -14.65 8.06
N GLY A 494 36.38 -15.39 7.35
CA GLY A 494 35.88 -15.03 6.02
C GLY A 494 36.77 -15.49 4.86
N ARG A 495 37.96 -16.03 5.11
CA ARG A 495 38.85 -16.48 4.02
C ARG A 495 38.24 -17.57 3.14
N PHE A 496 37.34 -18.39 3.69
CA PHE A 496 36.75 -19.53 3.02
C PHE A 496 35.20 -19.46 2.94
N LEU A 497 34.63 -18.26 2.81
CA LEU A 497 33.18 -17.97 2.72
C LEU A 497 32.37 -18.92 1.83
N HIS A 498 32.95 -19.35 0.71
CA HIS A 498 32.33 -20.29 -0.24
C HIS A 498 31.92 -21.62 0.42
N ARG A 499 32.62 -22.07 1.48
CA ARG A 499 32.24 -23.24 2.29
C ARG A 499 30.94 -23.02 3.04
N CYS A 500 30.69 -21.81 3.55
CA CYS A 500 29.43 -21.46 4.21
C CYS A 500 28.29 -21.24 3.19
N LEU A 501 28.59 -20.76 1.99
CA LEU A 501 27.61 -20.66 0.90
C LEU A 501 27.00 -22.03 0.56
N LEU A 502 27.80 -23.11 0.57
CA LEU A 502 27.30 -24.46 0.30
C LEU A 502 26.20 -24.88 1.27
N LYS A 503 26.32 -24.50 2.54
CA LYS A 503 25.32 -24.81 3.57
C LYS A 503 23.97 -24.17 3.24
N HIS A 504 23.98 -22.92 2.80
CA HIS A 504 22.76 -22.22 2.35
C HIS A 504 22.11 -22.91 1.14
N LEU A 505 22.91 -23.27 0.13
CA LEU A 505 22.42 -23.87 -1.11
C LEU A 505 21.89 -25.30 -0.95
N THR A 506 22.38 -26.03 0.05
CA THR A 506 21.98 -27.42 0.32
C THR A 506 20.98 -27.55 1.46
N TYR A 507 20.57 -26.43 2.07
CA TYR A 507 19.63 -26.43 3.18
C TYR A 507 18.21 -26.76 2.71
N SER A 508 17.67 -27.88 3.22
CA SER A 508 16.35 -28.41 2.88
C SER A 508 15.22 -27.96 3.81
N GLY A 509 15.49 -27.06 4.77
CA GLY A 509 14.48 -26.62 5.74
C GLY A 509 13.48 -25.60 5.19
N PHE A 510 13.69 -25.11 3.97
CA PHE A 510 12.71 -24.33 3.22
C PHE A 510 11.91 -25.28 2.33
N GLY A 511 10.57 -25.18 2.34
CA GLY A 511 9.68 -26.08 1.59
C GLY A 511 9.82 -26.05 0.07
N ASN A 512 10.58 -25.10 -0.49
CA ASN A 512 10.91 -25.01 -1.91
C ASN A 512 12.43 -25.10 -2.14
N ASN A 513 12.88 -26.14 -2.85
CA ASN A 513 14.29 -26.33 -3.22
C ASN A 513 14.69 -25.61 -4.52
N ARG A 514 13.76 -24.89 -5.16
CA ARG A 514 13.91 -24.21 -6.45
C ARG A 514 13.68 -22.71 -6.32
N THR A 515 14.37 -22.08 -5.37
CA THR A 515 14.32 -20.62 -5.15
C THR A 515 15.67 -20.01 -5.55
N PRO A 516 15.71 -18.89 -6.30
CA PRO A 516 16.94 -18.11 -6.49
C PRO A 516 17.53 -17.67 -5.14
N PHE A 517 18.85 -17.59 -5.07
CA PHE A 517 19.57 -17.21 -3.86
C PHE A 517 20.27 -15.87 -4.04
N LEU A 518 20.19 -15.00 -3.03
CA LEU A 518 21.05 -13.83 -2.89
C LEU A 518 21.93 -14.05 -1.65
N PHE A 519 23.21 -14.32 -1.87
CA PHE A 519 24.19 -14.44 -0.80
C PHE A 519 24.89 -13.10 -0.54
N VAL A 520 25.03 -12.75 0.74
CA VAL A 520 25.69 -11.53 1.21
C VAL A 520 26.55 -11.85 2.44
N SER A 521 27.83 -11.47 2.43
CA SER A 521 28.72 -11.56 3.60
C SER A 521 28.57 -10.34 4.52
N ASP A 522 29.12 -10.44 5.72
CA ASP A 522 29.08 -9.40 6.73
C ASP A 522 30.00 -8.23 6.45
N ASP A 523 30.72 -8.20 5.32
CA ASP A 523 31.45 -7.04 4.84
C ASP A 523 30.65 -6.24 3.79
N THR A 524 29.42 -6.64 3.52
CA THR A 524 28.56 -5.99 2.53
C THR A 524 27.11 -5.79 3.00
N PHE A 525 26.62 -4.55 2.89
CA PHE A 525 25.21 -4.20 2.96
C PHE A 525 24.66 -3.84 1.58
N PHE A 526 23.48 -4.37 1.28
CA PHE A 526 22.89 -4.34 -0.05
C PHE A 526 21.86 -3.21 -0.18
N ASN A 527 22.00 -2.33 -1.18
CA ASN A 527 21.00 -1.33 -1.51
C ASN A 527 19.88 -1.96 -2.37
N LEU A 528 18.90 -2.59 -1.74
CA LEU A 528 17.84 -3.37 -2.41
C LEU A 528 17.10 -2.59 -3.51
N SER A 529 16.94 -1.27 -3.39
CA SER A 529 16.26 -0.45 -4.40
C SER A 529 16.98 -0.44 -5.75
N SER A 530 18.31 -0.37 -5.73
CA SER A 530 19.13 -0.27 -6.95
C SER A 530 19.06 -1.51 -7.83
N PHE A 531 18.65 -2.65 -7.26
CA PHE A 531 18.64 -3.94 -7.94
C PHE A 531 17.24 -4.43 -8.33
N LEU A 532 16.18 -3.66 -8.04
CA LEU A 532 14.83 -4.03 -8.47
C LEU A 532 14.71 -4.16 -9.99
N SER A 533 15.49 -3.36 -10.74
CA SER A 533 15.55 -3.39 -12.20
C SER A 533 16.51 -4.43 -12.78
N TYR A 534 17.27 -5.13 -11.94
CA TYR A 534 18.23 -6.13 -12.41
C TYR A 534 17.52 -7.43 -12.77
N ARG A 535 17.95 -8.04 -13.89
CA ARG A 535 17.47 -9.33 -14.38
C ARG A 535 17.76 -10.44 -13.38
N ARG A 536 16.75 -11.20 -12.94
CA ARG A 536 16.87 -12.26 -11.92
C ARG A 536 17.00 -13.68 -12.50
N ASP A 537 17.05 -13.76 -13.83
CA ASP A 537 17.27 -14.96 -14.63
C ASP A 537 18.76 -15.26 -14.88
N VAL A 538 19.65 -14.41 -14.37
CA VAL A 538 21.10 -14.41 -14.64
C VAL A 538 21.91 -14.33 -13.36
N LEU A 539 23.16 -14.80 -13.37
CA LEU A 539 24.07 -14.74 -12.23
C LEU A 539 24.48 -13.29 -11.95
N TRP A 540 24.52 -12.86 -10.69
CA TRP A 540 25.14 -11.58 -10.31
C TRP A 540 26.37 -11.85 -9.46
N ILE A 541 27.47 -11.18 -9.77
CA ILE A 541 28.71 -11.30 -9.01
C ILE A 541 29.26 -9.91 -8.80
N LEU A 542 29.76 -9.63 -7.62
CA LEU A 542 30.44 -8.36 -7.36
C LEU A 542 31.74 -8.28 -8.17
N GLY A 543 31.75 -7.34 -9.12
CA GLY A 543 32.56 -7.28 -10.33
C GLY A 543 34.08 -7.33 -10.18
N PRO A 544 34.79 -7.50 -11.30
CA PRO A 544 36.17 -7.92 -11.29
C PRO A 544 37.08 -6.79 -10.82
N ILE A 545 37.99 -7.14 -9.91
CA ILE A 545 39.10 -6.29 -9.46
C ILE A 545 40.24 -6.37 -10.50
N GLY A 546 40.35 -7.48 -11.25
CA GLY A 546 41.29 -7.67 -12.35
C GLY A 546 41.32 -9.10 -12.89
N THR A 547 42.10 -9.34 -13.95
CA THR A 547 42.48 -10.67 -14.46
C THR A 547 44.00 -10.77 -14.56
N SER A 548 44.60 -11.90 -14.15
CA SER A 548 46.02 -12.15 -14.47
C SER A 548 46.33 -13.61 -14.75
N ASP A 549 47.53 -13.82 -15.27
CA ASP A 549 48.08 -15.12 -15.65
C ASP A 549 48.35 -15.98 -14.40
N ILE A 550 47.90 -17.24 -14.45
CA ILE A 550 48.05 -18.20 -13.35
C ILE A 550 49.50 -18.61 -13.11
N ASP A 551 50.34 -18.49 -14.14
CA ASP A 551 51.74 -18.89 -14.13
C ASP A 551 52.68 -17.73 -13.72
N VAL A 552 52.12 -16.55 -13.45
CA VAL A 552 52.89 -15.36 -13.07
C VAL A 552 52.77 -15.10 -11.57
N THR A 553 53.90 -14.76 -10.92
CA THR A 553 53.91 -14.15 -9.59
C THR A 553 53.20 -12.79 -9.70
N TRP A 554 52.02 -12.64 -9.08
CA TRP A 554 51.22 -11.41 -9.17
C TRP A 554 52.07 -10.18 -8.80
N PRO A 555 51.94 -9.03 -9.50
CA PRO A 555 52.66 -7.82 -9.11
C PRO A 555 52.27 -7.44 -7.67
N ASP A 556 53.22 -6.85 -6.93
CA ASP A 556 53.28 -6.65 -5.46
C ASP A 556 52.07 -5.95 -4.77
N SER A 557 50.92 -5.77 -5.43
CA SER A 557 49.76 -5.05 -4.94
C SER A 557 48.68 -5.89 -4.23
N TRP A 558 48.55 -7.21 -4.49
CA TRP A 558 47.58 -8.05 -3.77
C TRP A 558 48.25 -8.91 -2.70
N TYR A 559 48.18 -8.42 -1.46
CA TYR A 559 48.86 -8.98 -0.30
C TYR A 559 48.58 -10.48 -0.05
N TRP A 560 47.41 -11.00 -0.45
CA TRP A 560 47.01 -12.39 -0.16
C TRP A 560 47.49 -13.43 -1.18
N TRP A 561 47.95 -13.04 -2.38
CA TRP A 561 48.37 -13.99 -3.42
C TRP A 561 49.52 -14.95 -3.03
N PRO A 562 50.56 -14.50 -2.31
CA PRO A 562 51.68 -15.36 -1.92
C PRO A 562 51.35 -16.34 -0.79
N PHE A 563 50.20 -16.20 -0.13
CA PHE A 563 49.82 -17.08 0.96
C PHE A 563 49.50 -18.50 0.46
N PRO A 564 49.55 -19.52 1.35
CA PRO A 564 49.29 -20.92 0.97
C PRO A 564 47.97 -21.16 0.26
N TYR A 565 46.96 -20.31 0.51
CA TYR A 565 45.60 -20.39 -0.04
C TYR A 565 45.39 -19.56 -1.32
N GLY A 566 46.45 -18.93 -1.83
CA GLY A 566 46.46 -18.10 -3.04
C GLY A 566 46.83 -18.89 -4.30
N GLY A 567 47.80 -18.38 -5.07
CA GLY A 567 48.18 -18.96 -6.37
C GLY A 567 48.75 -20.40 -6.28
N ALA A 568 49.35 -20.77 -5.14
CA ALA A 568 49.85 -22.13 -4.93
C ALA A 568 48.71 -23.15 -4.74
N ALA A 569 47.66 -22.81 -3.98
CA ALA A 569 46.48 -23.65 -3.82
C ALA A 569 45.73 -23.80 -5.15
N LEU A 570 45.54 -22.70 -5.87
CA LEU A 570 44.82 -22.72 -7.15
C LEU A 570 45.48 -23.64 -8.17
N ARG A 571 46.81 -23.60 -8.31
CA ARG A 571 47.55 -24.50 -9.23
C ARG A 571 47.30 -25.98 -8.91
N LYS A 572 47.41 -26.35 -7.63
CA LYS A 572 47.11 -27.71 -7.16
C LYS A 572 45.67 -28.12 -7.48
N ILE A 573 44.70 -27.22 -7.30
CA ILE A 573 43.28 -27.47 -7.61
C ILE A 573 43.09 -27.74 -9.11
N LEU A 574 43.75 -26.97 -9.97
CA LEU A 574 43.66 -27.18 -11.42
C LEU A 574 44.31 -28.48 -11.88
N ASP A 575 45.38 -28.93 -11.23
CA ASP A 575 46.06 -30.19 -11.54
C ASP A 575 45.19 -31.42 -11.25
N ILE A 576 44.28 -31.32 -10.27
CA ILE A 576 43.35 -32.38 -9.87
C ILE A 576 41.92 -32.18 -10.39
N LEU A 577 41.69 -31.14 -11.19
CA LEU A 577 40.36 -30.80 -11.71
C LEU A 577 39.83 -31.93 -12.63
N PRO A 578 38.54 -32.31 -12.51
CA PRO A 578 37.93 -33.33 -13.39
C PRO A 578 38.12 -33.01 -14.88
N GLY A 579 38.30 -34.05 -15.70
CA GLY A 579 38.59 -33.91 -17.13
C GLY A 579 37.60 -33.03 -17.88
N GLU A 580 36.29 -33.28 -17.71
CA GLU A 580 35.21 -32.49 -18.33
C GLU A 580 35.30 -30.99 -17.98
N TRP A 581 35.66 -30.67 -16.74
CA TRP A 581 35.74 -29.28 -16.25
C TRP A 581 37.04 -28.62 -16.71
N ARG A 582 38.11 -29.41 -16.83
CA ARG A 582 39.40 -28.99 -17.38
C ARG A 582 39.30 -28.65 -18.86
N ASP A 583 38.55 -29.44 -19.62
CA ASP A 583 38.28 -29.17 -21.04
C ASP A 583 37.44 -27.91 -21.21
N HIS A 584 36.43 -27.72 -20.33
CA HIS A 584 35.66 -26.48 -20.26
C HIS A 584 36.52 -25.24 -19.98
N LEU A 585 37.40 -25.31 -18.98
CA LEU A 585 38.37 -24.24 -18.71
C LEU A 585 39.40 -24.08 -19.84
N ALA A 586 39.76 -25.15 -20.55
CA ALA A 586 40.66 -25.08 -21.69
C ALA A 586 40.01 -24.37 -22.89
N LEU A 587 38.70 -24.51 -23.09
CA LEU A 587 37.93 -23.72 -24.07
C LEU A 587 37.88 -22.22 -23.69
N MET A 588 38.00 -21.91 -22.40
CA MET A 588 38.17 -20.54 -21.89
C MET A 588 39.60 -19.98 -22.12
N LYS A 589 40.63 -20.81 -22.39
CA LYS A 589 42.01 -20.34 -22.71
C LYS A 589 42.10 -19.49 -23.97
N ASN A 590 41.17 -19.66 -24.93
CA ASN A 590 41.13 -18.86 -26.17
C ASN A 590 40.69 -17.39 -25.96
N TRP A 591 40.56 -16.94 -24.71
CA TRP A 591 40.22 -15.56 -24.36
C TRP A 591 41.41 -14.62 -24.17
N THR A 592 42.64 -15.11 -24.34
CA THR A 592 43.79 -14.23 -24.53
C THR A 592 44.36 -14.45 -25.92
N GLN A 593 44.57 -13.36 -26.66
CA GLN A 593 45.38 -13.39 -27.88
C GLN A 593 46.80 -13.94 -27.62
N SER A 594 47.19 -14.11 -26.35
CA SER A 594 48.50 -14.59 -25.89
C SER A 594 48.55 -16.08 -25.49
N GLY A 595 47.45 -16.83 -25.48
CA GLY A 595 47.44 -18.27 -25.14
C GLY A 595 47.69 -18.61 -23.66
N LYS A 596 47.61 -17.62 -22.77
CA LYS A 596 47.86 -17.74 -21.32
C LYS A 596 46.61 -18.17 -20.54
N ARG A 597 46.78 -18.89 -19.43
CA ARG A 597 45.70 -19.24 -18.49
C ARG A 597 45.44 -18.06 -17.56
N LEU A 598 44.27 -17.42 -17.67
CA LEU A 598 43.90 -16.30 -16.79
C LEU A 598 43.02 -16.75 -15.62
N VAL A 599 43.17 -16.05 -14.50
CA VAL A 599 42.32 -16.11 -13.31
C VAL A 599 41.68 -14.75 -13.13
N SER A 600 40.36 -14.73 -13.00
CA SER A 600 39.62 -13.53 -12.62
C SER A 600 39.63 -13.35 -11.10
N VAL A 601 39.78 -12.12 -10.62
CA VAL A 601 39.66 -11.79 -9.19
C VAL A 601 38.41 -10.96 -9.01
N TYR A 602 37.51 -11.41 -8.15
CA TYR A 602 36.26 -10.73 -7.81
C TYR A 602 36.22 -10.50 -6.31
N ASN A 603 35.39 -9.54 -5.87
CA ASN A 603 35.01 -9.51 -4.47
C ASN A 603 33.96 -10.63 -4.24
N ALA A 604 34.21 -11.50 -3.25
CA ALA A 604 33.41 -12.69 -2.94
C ALA A 604 32.21 -12.43 -2.01
N ASP A 605 32.00 -11.19 -1.60
CA ASP A 605 31.05 -10.80 -0.55
C ASP A 605 29.59 -10.84 -1.02
N THR A 606 29.32 -10.94 -2.33
CA THR A 606 27.96 -10.99 -2.85
C THR A 606 27.85 -11.81 -4.13
N VAL A 607 26.92 -12.76 -4.14
CA VAL A 607 26.55 -13.53 -5.33
C VAL A 607 25.04 -13.75 -5.40
N PHE A 608 24.45 -13.54 -6.56
CA PHE A 608 23.08 -13.93 -6.87
C PHE A 608 23.09 -15.14 -7.78
N ILE A 609 22.42 -16.21 -7.37
CA ILE A 609 22.34 -17.48 -8.08
C ILE A 609 20.89 -17.70 -8.52
N PRO A 610 20.59 -17.55 -9.82
CA PRO A 610 19.24 -17.77 -10.34
C PRO A 610 18.86 -19.24 -10.21
N ASN A 611 17.56 -19.51 -10.04
CA ASN A 611 17.01 -20.86 -10.14
C ASN A 611 16.82 -21.24 -11.61
N ASN A 612 17.92 -21.55 -12.29
CA ASN A 612 17.94 -21.95 -13.70
C ASN A 612 19.00 -23.05 -13.91
N ARG A 613 19.43 -23.27 -15.17
CA ARG A 613 20.42 -24.28 -15.53
C ARG A 613 21.75 -24.19 -14.76
N TYR A 614 22.12 -23.01 -14.25
CA TYR A 614 23.39 -22.81 -13.54
C TYR A 614 23.36 -23.37 -12.11
N GLN A 615 22.21 -23.36 -11.43
CA GLN A 615 22.13 -23.64 -9.99
C GLN A 615 22.63 -25.04 -9.62
N THR A 616 22.19 -26.07 -10.36
CA THR A 616 22.61 -27.46 -10.12
C THR A 616 24.12 -27.62 -10.28
N ARG A 617 24.67 -27.05 -11.37
CA ARG A 617 26.11 -27.09 -11.64
C ARG A 617 26.90 -26.30 -10.61
N PHE A 618 26.38 -25.17 -10.15
CA PHE A 618 26.98 -24.35 -9.11
C PHE A 618 27.11 -25.14 -7.80
N ILE A 619 26.06 -25.87 -7.40
CA ILE A 619 26.09 -26.74 -6.22
C ILE A 619 27.08 -27.89 -6.40
N GLU A 620 27.13 -28.52 -7.58
CA GLU A 620 28.04 -29.63 -7.88
C GLU A 620 29.51 -29.20 -7.77
N VAL A 621 29.89 -28.10 -8.44
CA VAL A 621 31.25 -27.56 -8.39
C VAL A 621 31.61 -27.13 -6.97
N LEU A 622 30.69 -26.50 -6.25
CA LEU A 622 30.93 -26.06 -4.88
C LEU A 622 31.11 -27.24 -3.91
N LYS A 623 30.34 -28.33 -4.06
CA LYS A 623 30.53 -29.57 -3.27
C LYS A 623 31.92 -30.16 -3.51
N TRP A 624 32.37 -30.18 -4.76
CA TRP A 624 33.71 -30.68 -5.09
C TRP A 624 34.79 -29.77 -4.48
N LEU A 625 34.72 -28.46 -4.72
CA LEU A 625 35.71 -27.47 -4.28
C LEU A 625 35.88 -27.42 -2.75
N THR A 626 34.84 -27.80 -2.01
CA THR A 626 34.82 -27.82 -0.53
C THR A 626 35.14 -29.20 0.05
N GLY A 627 35.47 -30.18 -0.78
CA GLY A 627 35.82 -31.54 -0.35
C GLY A 627 37.11 -31.62 0.47
N ALA A 628 37.20 -32.61 1.35
CA ALA A 628 38.30 -32.76 2.33
C ALA A 628 39.70 -32.87 1.69
N ASN A 629 39.78 -33.37 0.45
CA ASN A 629 41.06 -33.55 -0.28
C ASN A 629 41.43 -32.34 -1.16
N ILE A 630 40.59 -31.30 -1.20
CA ILE A 630 40.83 -30.11 -2.00
C ILE A 630 41.54 -29.06 -1.13
N PRO A 631 42.67 -28.48 -1.58
CA PRO A 631 43.34 -27.40 -0.88
C PRO A 631 42.38 -26.23 -0.58
N SER A 632 42.46 -25.66 0.61
CA SER A 632 41.70 -24.44 0.93
C SER A 632 42.10 -23.30 -0.01
N LEU A 633 41.09 -22.64 -0.58
CA LEU A 633 41.25 -21.59 -1.57
C LEU A 633 40.57 -20.32 -1.06
N PHE A 634 41.26 -19.18 -1.16
CA PHE A 634 40.71 -17.90 -0.73
C PHE A 634 39.43 -17.55 -1.52
N ALA A 635 38.41 -17.00 -0.85
CA ALA A 635 37.07 -16.83 -1.41
C ALA A 635 37.04 -15.96 -2.69
N GLU A 636 37.92 -14.96 -2.76
CA GLU A 636 38.13 -14.04 -3.88
C GLU A 636 38.75 -14.71 -5.11
N ILE A 637 39.28 -15.93 -4.95
CA ILE A 637 39.73 -16.82 -6.03
C ILE A 637 38.69 -17.92 -6.30
N ALA A 638 38.11 -18.48 -5.24
CA ALA A 638 37.13 -19.56 -5.32
C ALA A 638 35.85 -19.14 -6.04
N SER A 639 35.32 -17.95 -5.75
CA SER A 639 34.10 -17.41 -6.36
C SER A 639 34.22 -17.21 -7.89
N PRO A 640 35.28 -16.57 -8.41
CA PRO A 640 35.56 -16.54 -9.85
C PRO A 640 35.65 -17.94 -10.47
N LEU A 641 36.40 -18.85 -9.84
CA LEU A 641 36.59 -20.20 -10.35
C LEU A 641 35.24 -20.94 -10.44
N LEU A 642 34.37 -20.79 -9.45
CA LEU A 642 33.02 -21.35 -9.46
C LEU A 642 32.21 -20.83 -10.66
N VAL A 643 32.31 -19.54 -10.97
CA VAL A 643 31.60 -18.93 -12.10
C VAL A 643 32.15 -19.40 -13.42
N ASP A 644 33.47 -19.44 -13.56
CA ASP A 644 34.16 -19.92 -14.76
C ASP A 644 33.88 -21.41 -15.04
N LEU A 645 33.69 -22.21 -13.98
CA LEU A 645 33.34 -23.62 -14.08
C LEU A 645 31.84 -23.88 -14.31
N THR A 646 30.98 -22.88 -14.10
CA THR A 646 29.52 -23.02 -14.19
C THR A 646 28.91 -22.34 -15.41
N THR A 647 29.62 -21.39 -16.03
CA THR A 647 29.12 -20.60 -17.17
C THR A 647 29.76 -21.04 -18.48
N GLU A 648 28.98 -21.06 -19.57
CA GLU A 648 29.46 -21.42 -20.91
C GLU A 648 29.85 -20.20 -21.76
N LYS A 649 30.71 -20.40 -22.77
CA LYS A 649 31.31 -19.35 -23.61
C LYS A 649 30.29 -18.43 -24.32
N LEU A 650 29.11 -18.95 -24.68
CA LEU A 650 28.05 -18.20 -25.38
C LEU A 650 27.22 -17.32 -24.43
N ASP A 651 27.29 -17.56 -23.12
CA ASP A 651 26.29 -17.10 -22.16
C ASP A 651 26.80 -16.00 -21.22
N ARG A 652 27.85 -15.26 -21.56
CA ARG A 652 28.30 -14.13 -20.72
C ARG A 652 27.29 -12.97 -20.64
N SER A 653 26.26 -12.96 -21.48
CA SER A 653 25.05 -12.14 -21.26
C SER A 653 24.32 -12.52 -19.97
N ASP A 654 24.54 -13.73 -19.45
CA ASP A 654 23.88 -14.30 -18.28
C ASP A 654 24.69 -14.13 -17.00
N VAL A 655 25.68 -13.23 -17.03
CA VAL A 655 26.43 -12.80 -15.85
C VAL A 655 26.42 -11.28 -15.76
N ILE A 656 25.88 -10.74 -14.67
CA ILE A 656 25.94 -9.32 -14.34
C ILE A 656 27.08 -9.09 -13.36
N SER A 657 28.12 -8.42 -13.82
CA SER A 657 29.18 -7.88 -12.97
C SER A 657 28.68 -6.62 -12.26
N LEU A 658 28.43 -6.69 -10.97
CA LEU A 658 28.04 -5.53 -10.15
C LEU A 658 29.25 -4.60 -10.02
N LYS A 659 29.11 -3.31 -10.34
CA LYS A 659 30.21 -2.37 -10.11
C LYS A 659 30.41 -2.17 -8.61
N SER A 660 31.60 -2.52 -8.12
CA SER A 660 32.07 -2.13 -6.79
C SER A 660 32.36 -0.63 -6.83
N ASN A 661 31.44 0.16 -6.29
CA ASN A 661 31.76 1.50 -5.82
C ASN A 661 31.85 1.40 -4.30
N TYR A 662 32.89 0.75 -3.77
CA TYR A 662 33.29 0.96 -2.38
C TYR A 662 33.75 2.41 -2.30
N PRO A 663 32.95 3.33 -1.75
CA PRO A 663 33.42 4.69 -1.61
C PRO A 663 34.46 4.60 -0.50
N HIS A 664 35.74 4.81 -0.79
CA HIS A 664 36.71 5.10 0.28
C HIS A 664 36.34 6.42 1.01
N THR A 665 35.45 7.22 0.41
CA THR A 665 34.88 8.47 0.95
C THR A 665 33.69 8.26 1.92
N GLY A 666 33.29 9.31 2.64
CA GLY A 666 32.25 9.26 3.67
C GLY A 666 30.86 8.85 3.15
N LEU A 667 30.02 8.30 4.05
CA LEU A 667 28.69 7.76 3.72
C LEU A 667 27.81 8.79 2.98
N GLU A 668 27.82 10.05 3.39
CA GLU A 668 27.02 11.12 2.77
C GLU A 668 27.36 11.35 1.28
N THR A 669 28.64 11.24 0.91
CA THR A 669 29.12 11.41 -0.48
C THR A 669 28.71 10.23 -1.36
N ALA A 670 28.79 9.01 -0.81
CA ALA A 670 28.36 7.79 -1.48
C ALA A 670 26.86 7.80 -1.80
N LEU A 671 26.06 8.33 -0.87
CA LEU A 671 24.61 8.40 -0.97
C LEU A 671 24.12 9.45 -1.98
N LYS A 672 24.81 10.60 -2.10
CA LYS A 672 24.48 11.63 -3.11
C LYS A 672 24.65 11.12 -4.56
N ALA A 673 25.47 10.09 -4.77
CA ALA A 673 25.79 9.61 -6.10
C ALA A 673 24.73 8.71 -6.75
N ARG A 674 23.66 8.28 -6.04
CA ARG A 674 22.59 7.33 -6.47
C ARG A 674 23.07 6.01 -7.14
N SER A 675 24.38 5.78 -7.18
CA SER A 675 25.08 4.70 -7.89
C SER A 675 25.84 3.78 -6.93
N CYS A 676 25.63 3.97 -5.61
CA CYS A 676 26.19 3.10 -4.58
C CYS A 676 25.27 1.89 -4.40
N ASN A 677 25.76 0.75 -4.90
CA ASN A 677 25.08 -0.53 -4.89
C ASN A 677 25.31 -1.30 -3.59
N LEU A 678 26.49 -1.11 -2.97
CA LEU A 678 26.95 -1.86 -1.80
C LEU A 678 27.62 -0.92 -0.78
N LEU A 679 27.50 -1.23 0.51
CA LEU A 679 28.05 -0.46 1.62
C LEU A 679 28.79 -1.35 2.61
N HIS A 680 29.97 -0.93 3.09
CA HIS A 680 30.69 -1.69 4.12
C HIS A 680 30.09 -1.42 5.52
N PRO A 681 29.71 -2.45 6.31
CA PRO A 681 29.15 -2.37 7.66
C PRO A 681 29.88 -1.48 8.65
N LEU A 682 31.21 -1.42 8.61
CA LEU A 682 32.01 -0.61 9.54
C LEU A 682 31.77 0.89 9.36
N LYS A 683 31.15 1.31 8.25
CA LYS A 683 30.68 2.70 8.01
C LYS A 683 29.34 3.02 8.69
N LEU A 684 28.71 2.08 9.39
CA LEU A 684 27.47 2.29 10.18
C LEU A 684 27.73 2.45 11.69
N SER A 685 28.98 2.75 12.07
CA SER A 685 29.40 2.91 13.47
C SER A 685 28.80 4.14 14.17
N LYS A 686 28.26 5.12 13.42
CA LYS A 686 27.62 6.33 13.95
C LYS A 686 26.10 6.30 13.78
N ASP A 687 25.35 6.77 14.78
CA ASP A 687 23.88 6.75 14.76
C ASP A 687 23.25 7.56 13.60
N ARG A 688 23.92 8.64 13.19
CA ARG A 688 23.53 9.44 12.01
C ARG A 688 23.56 8.60 10.72
N ASP A 689 24.56 7.75 10.58
CA ASP A 689 24.76 6.89 9.41
C ASP A 689 23.69 5.77 9.36
N ARG A 690 23.24 5.29 10.54
CA ARG A 690 22.12 4.33 10.67
C ARG A 690 20.78 4.95 10.27
N LEU A 691 20.47 6.16 10.75
CA LEU A 691 19.23 6.87 10.43
C LEU A 691 19.12 7.21 8.93
N ILE A 692 20.22 7.66 8.33
CA ILE A 692 20.28 7.96 6.91
C ILE A 692 20.10 6.67 6.08
N TRP A 693 20.69 5.55 6.48
CA TRP A 693 20.51 4.29 5.77
C TRP A 693 19.10 3.70 5.90
N LEU A 694 18.47 3.80 7.09
CA LEU A 694 17.05 3.45 7.28
C LEU A 694 16.12 4.23 6.33
N SER A 695 16.49 5.44 5.94
CA SER A 695 15.73 6.25 4.98
C SER A 695 15.75 5.68 3.54
N MET A 696 16.81 4.98 3.14
CA MET A 696 16.89 4.30 1.83
C MET A 696 15.94 3.10 1.76
N PHE A 697 15.84 2.32 2.85
CA PHE A 697 14.85 1.25 2.95
C PHE A 697 13.42 1.81 2.89
N LYS A 698 13.19 2.97 3.52
CA LYS A 698 11.93 3.70 3.45
C LYS A 698 11.60 4.19 2.03
N SER A 699 12.60 4.55 1.22
CA SER A 699 12.37 4.90 -0.18
C SER A 699 11.89 3.73 -1.04
N VAL A 700 12.21 2.47 -0.71
CA VAL A 700 11.58 1.29 -1.35
C VAL A 700 10.09 1.23 -1.02
N GLU A 701 9.70 1.50 0.23
CA GLU A 701 8.29 1.56 0.66
C GLU A 701 7.52 2.75 0.07
N THR A 702 8.21 3.74 -0.51
CA THR A 702 7.59 4.92 -1.15
C THR A 702 7.58 4.81 -2.68
N ILE A 703 8.42 3.94 -3.26
CA ILE A 703 8.50 3.65 -4.70
C ILE A 703 7.59 2.47 -5.09
N LEU A 704 7.31 1.57 -4.15
CA LEU A 704 6.22 0.59 -4.20
C LEU A 704 4.94 1.21 -3.67
#